data_AF-A0A354TG27-F1
#
_entry.id   AF-A0A354TG27-F1
#
_cell.length_a   1.000
_cell.length_b   1.000
_cell.length_c   1.000
_cell.angle_alpha   90.00
_cell.angle_beta   90.00
_cell.angle_gamma   90.00
#
_symmetry.space_group_name_H-M   'P 1'
#
loop_
_entity.id
_entity.type
_entity.pdbx_description
1 polymer ?
#
loop_
_entity_poly.entity_id
_entity_poly.type
_entity_poly.pdbx_seq_one_letter_code
_entity_poly.pdbx_strand_id
1 'polypeptide(L)'
;MVLENIHRRIEAGEKPLVAAYLGTRQVGFAVVATTLVLLAVFVPITFMPGDAGRLFSEFSITLAVAVVFSGFVALTLSPMLASKIMRGREGDGLLARLLARFFEWVQRGYRRALAVALLFPATTVPLVLGLAALCFYLIKTIPEEFTPREDRGSFFVTATGPPGSTYNYTVEMLDKLEDRLMYLVDETKEATRVLVRAPRSFSTASDFNEGIGVITLAPFDQRRNGFDIMAEVRGKVADVPGVKTAVVMRQGLARGLNKAMEVVVGGSTFEELAQWRDTILAKARENPRLLGLDCDYRDTKPQLSISINQARAADLGVSSASIGRTLETLLGNRRVTTYIHQGEEYDVLVEGSYSDKRSPTDLNNIFVRSDRGKELIPLSNLVTFSEFADSGSLNRYNRLRSITFDAELAPGYSLSEALEHMEGLIREHLPPSAIIGYKGNSLKLKESSSSMALVFGLALLVAFLVLAAQFESFIHPFTVMLTVPVAIAGALLGLQFMGQSQSIYSQIGLIMLIGLAAKNGILIVEFINQLRDEGVEFREAILTACEQRLRPIIMTALSTVMGALPLMLSHGAGYETRMVVGIVIVFGVSLATVVTLFLVPMVYSLISKHTGSISDVSRKLESELTGEETPPKMKHAALLPLLLFAFLLLPSCNLAPKYLVPQPKLPTEFKTSGPWRTAKPRDDASRGHWWSLFGDARLNALMKQAETGSPTLELAAHRVTEAKALARADRAGLFPFLTLNGAATRDRGSSNMQFQFAGGRTRTVLGATLDFDYELDFWGKLRNQGSAGRARAEAEQSDYQNALLGLQSELAMNYFALRAQDAQIALLKRTVALRKKTVDLARTRFAQGDIAQIDVAQAETDMAATEAEAIGLEKRRAELEHAIALLLGTTPSQFNQPAHEISGSPPSIPTSVPSDLLERRPDIAAAERQMAALNAEIGVAKAALFPSVSLGLTGGTQTSYFWKLADAPSRVWGLGPAAIEWPLLRGGGVRANIEATKARYDQSAASYKNTVLSAVRDAEDALSGLSILKRQSAAQDVMVASARKALELAQKRYDSGLVAYYEVLDAQRTMLRSEQEATRIQGERFLAAVLLIKALGGGW
;
A
#
# COMPACT_ATOMS: atom_id res chain seq x y z
N MET A 1 -46.65 -18.67 5.23
CA MET A 1 -46.92 -18.14 6.60
C MET A 1 -48.15 -17.25 6.60
N VAL A 2 -48.16 -16.14 5.86
CA VAL A 2 -49.30 -15.21 5.80
C VAL A 2 -50.58 -15.90 5.34
N LEU A 3 -50.55 -16.58 4.19
CA LEU A 3 -51.71 -17.28 3.64
C LEU A 3 -52.29 -18.33 4.61
N GLU A 4 -51.43 -19.12 5.24
CA GLU A 4 -51.86 -20.15 6.21
C GLU A 4 -52.53 -19.53 7.44
N ASN A 5 -52.04 -18.39 7.93
CA ASN A 5 -52.65 -17.72 9.07
C ASN A 5 -54.02 -17.11 8.73
N ILE A 6 -54.17 -16.61 7.50
CA ILE A 6 -55.45 -16.12 6.97
C ILE A 6 -56.42 -17.30 6.81
N HIS A 7 -55.97 -18.42 6.23
CA HIS A 7 -56.78 -19.61 6.04
C HIS A 7 -57.32 -20.16 7.36
N ARG A 8 -56.47 -20.32 8.39
CA ARG A 8 -56.87 -20.73 9.73
C ARG A 8 -57.96 -19.83 10.34
N ARG A 9 -57.88 -18.51 10.13
CA ARG A 9 -58.89 -17.56 10.60
C ARG A 9 -60.21 -17.68 9.85
N ILE A 10 -60.16 -17.97 8.54
CA ILE A 10 -61.35 -18.28 7.73
C ILE A 10 -61.98 -19.60 8.21
N GLU A 11 -61.18 -20.62 8.53
CA GLU A 11 -61.67 -21.88 9.12
C GLU A 11 -62.33 -21.67 10.49
N ALA A 12 -61.84 -20.71 11.27
CA ALA A 12 -62.44 -20.29 12.55
C ALA A 12 -63.74 -19.46 12.39
N GLY A 13 -64.19 -19.20 11.17
CA GLY A 13 -65.46 -18.53 10.87
C GLY A 13 -65.37 -17.03 10.56
N GLU A 14 -64.16 -16.45 10.47
CA GLU A 14 -64.00 -15.04 10.11
C GLU A 14 -64.24 -14.78 8.62
N LYS A 15 -64.82 -13.62 8.27
CA LYS A 15 -64.98 -13.20 6.86
C LYS A 15 -63.60 -13.00 6.20
N PRO A 16 -63.42 -13.33 4.90
CA PRO A 16 -62.10 -13.29 4.23
C PRO A 16 -61.34 -11.96 4.35
N LEU A 17 -62.04 -10.82 4.27
CA LEU A 17 -61.42 -9.50 4.43
C LEU A 17 -60.87 -9.26 5.85
N VAL A 18 -61.64 -9.64 6.86
CA VAL A 18 -61.25 -9.49 8.28
C VAL A 18 -60.12 -10.45 8.61
N ALA A 19 -60.23 -11.70 8.16
CA ALA A 19 -59.20 -12.71 8.30
C ALA A 19 -57.88 -12.30 7.61
N ALA A 20 -57.95 -11.67 6.44
CA ALA A 20 -56.77 -11.16 5.74
C ALA A 20 -56.07 -10.04 6.52
N TYR A 21 -56.83 -9.07 7.05
CA TYR A 21 -56.27 -7.96 7.84
C TYR A 21 -55.66 -8.43 9.16
N LEU A 22 -56.45 -9.13 9.99
CA LEU A 22 -55.99 -9.60 11.31
C LEU A 22 -54.95 -10.70 11.19
N GLY A 23 -55.12 -11.61 10.23
CA GLY A 23 -54.17 -12.68 9.95
C GLY A 23 -52.81 -12.14 9.55
N THR A 24 -52.76 -11.13 8.68
CA THR A 24 -51.49 -10.50 8.30
C THR A 24 -50.87 -9.73 9.45
N ARG A 25 -51.65 -8.99 10.24
CA ARG A 25 -51.13 -8.22 11.38
C ARG A 25 -50.48 -9.10 12.45
N GLN A 26 -51.01 -10.30 12.67
CA GLN A 26 -50.51 -11.26 13.65
C GLN A 26 -49.16 -11.87 13.25
N VAL A 27 -48.89 -12.10 11.96
CA VAL A 27 -47.61 -12.68 11.48
C VAL A 27 -46.70 -11.68 10.78
N GLY A 28 -47.15 -10.44 10.57
CA GLY A 28 -46.42 -9.44 9.79
C GLY A 28 -45.03 -9.16 10.36
N PHE A 29 -44.95 -8.98 11.68
CA PHE A 29 -43.68 -8.80 12.38
C PHE A 29 -42.74 -10.00 12.19
N ALA A 30 -43.25 -11.22 12.36
CA ALA A 30 -42.48 -12.45 12.15
C ALA A 30 -41.98 -12.62 10.69
N VAL A 31 -42.71 -12.13 9.69
CA VAL A 31 -42.28 -12.14 8.29
C VAL A 31 -41.16 -11.12 8.05
N VAL A 32 -41.30 -9.90 8.56
CA VAL A 32 -40.24 -8.87 8.46
C VAL A 32 -38.97 -9.33 9.16
N ALA A 33 -39.12 -9.85 10.37
CA ALA A 33 -38.08 -10.46 11.19
C ALA A 33 -37.26 -11.51 10.43
N THR A 34 -37.94 -12.53 9.91
CA THR A 34 -37.28 -13.62 9.18
C THR A 34 -36.61 -13.13 7.89
N THR A 35 -37.18 -12.12 7.23
CA THR A 35 -36.56 -11.44 6.07
C THR A 35 -35.28 -10.71 6.47
N LEU A 36 -35.31 -9.91 7.54
CA LEU A 36 -34.15 -9.18 8.05
C LEU A 36 -33.02 -10.11 8.51
N VAL A 37 -33.35 -11.22 9.17
CA VAL A 37 -32.36 -12.21 9.61
C VAL A 37 -31.70 -12.91 8.43
N LEU A 38 -32.47 -13.27 7.39
CA LEU A 38 -31.90 -13.80 6.16
C LEU A 38 -30.95 -12.78 5.50
N LEU A 39 -31.35 -11.51 5.43
CA LEU A 39 -30.47 -10.44 4.94
C LEU A 39 -29.21 -10.27 5.79
N ALA A 40 -29.35 -10.31 7.11
CA ALA A 40 -28.26 -10.22 8.07
C ALA A 40 -27.20 -11.33 7.88
N VAL A 41 -27.61 -12.49 7.38
CA VAL A 41 -26.72 -13.60 7.06
C VAL A 41 -26.04 -13.42 5.69
N PHE A 42 -26.76 -12.94 4.67
CA PHE A 42 -26.21 -12.82 3.31
C PHE A 42 -25.40 -11.57 3.04
N VAL A 43 -25.78 -10.42 3.61
CA VAL A 43 -25.11 -9.13 3.36
C VAL A 43 -23.62 -9.16 3.75
N PRO A 44 -23.20 -9.70 4.92
CA PRO A 44 -21.79 -9.76 5.28
C PRO A 44 -20.92 -10.52 4.27
N ILE A 45 -21.48 -11.54 3.61
CA ILE A 45 -20.77 -12.37 2.62
C ILE A 45 -20.34 -11.53 1.41
N THR A 46 -21.11 -10.49 1.05
CA THR A 46 -20.79 -9.60 -0.08
C THR A 46 -19.50 -8.80 0.12
N PHE A 47 -19.06 -8.64 1.36
CA PHE A 47 -17.83 -7.92 1.71
C PHE A 47 -16.60 -8.83 1.83
N MET A 48 -16.73 -10.12 1.52
CA MET A 48 -15.62 -11.05 1.60
C MET A 48 -14.59 -10.74 0.49
N PRO A 49 -13.29 -10.61 0.82
CA PRO A 49 -12.24 -10.42 -0.17
C PRO A 49 -11.89 -11.74 -0.90
N GLY A 50 -11.16 -11.63 -2.02
CA GLY A 50 -10.61 -12.78 -2.75
C GLY A 50 -11.57 -13.45 -3.74
N ASP A 51 -11.12 -14.58 -4.31
CA ASP A 51 -11.86 -15.32 -5.35
C ASP A 51 -13.18 -15.90 -4.81
N ALA A 52 -13.17 -16.41 -3.58
CA ALA A 52 -14.36 -16.92 -2.91
C ALA A 52 -15.41 -15.82 -2.73
N GLY A 53 -15.01 -14.64 -2.25
CA GLY A 53 -15.92 -13.52 -2.04
C GLY A 53 -16.57 -12.99 -3.32
N ARG A 54 -15.83 -12.97 -4.44
CA ARG A 54 -16.41 -12.60 -5.75
C ARG A 54 -17.53 -13.55 -6.17
N LEU A 55 -17.27 -14.86 -6.13
CA LEU A 55 -18.29 -15.87 -6.45
C LEU A 55 -19.51 -15.75 -5.54
N PHE A 56 -19.28 -15.48 -4.26
CA PHE A 56 -20.35 -15.45 -3.25
C PHE A 56 -21.13 -14.15 -3.21
N SER A 57 -20.52 -13.04 -3.63
CA SER A 57 -21.21 -11.75 -3.71
C SER A 57 -22.40 -11.83 -4.66
N GLU A 58 -22.24 -12.45 -5.83
CA GLU A 58 -23.32 -12.64 -6.81
C GLU A 58 -24.45 -13.50 -6.24
N PHE A 59 -24.10 -14.61 -5.58
CA PHE A 59 -25.08 -15.49 -4.93
C PHE A 59 -25.84 -14.78 -3.81
N SER A 60 -25.11 -14.09 -2.91
CA SER A 60 -25.68 -13.44 -1.74
C SER A 60 -26.58 -12.26 -2.11
N ILE A 61 -26.18 -11.44 -3.09
CA ILE A 61 -27.02 -10.34 -3.58
C ILE A 61 -28.29 -10.88 -4.24
N THR A 62 -28.16 -11.91 -5.08
CA THR A 62 -29.32 -12.51 -5.76
C THR A 62 -30.33 -13.04 -4.75
N LEU A 63 -29.87 -13.76 -3.73
CA LEU A 63 -30.75 -14.32 -2.71
C LEU A 63 -31.31 -13.24 -1.77
N ALA A 64 -30.52 -12.23 -1.40
CA ALA A 64 -30.96 -11.09 -0.60
C ALA A 64 -32.10 -10.33 -1.31
N VAL A 65 -31.92 -10.00 -2.59
CA VAL A 65 -32.94 -9.33 -3.42
C VAL A 65 -34.19 -10.21 -3.54
N ALA A 66 -34.04 -11.50 -3.83
CA ALA A 66 -35.16 -12.43 -3.91
C ALA A 66 -35.95 -12.52 -2.59
N VAL A 67 -35.26 -12.54 -1.44
CA VAL A 67 -35.87 -12.56 -0.11
C VAL A 67 -36.60 -11.25 0.20
N VAL A 68 -36.05 -10.09 -0.17
CA VAL A 68 -36.72 -8.79 -0.02
C VAL A 68 -38.00 -8.74 -0.84
N PHE A 69 -37.94 -9.13 -2.13
CA PHE A 69 -39.14 -9.18 -2.97
C PHE A 69 -40.16 -10.19 -2.44
N SER A 70 -39.71 -11.34 -1.93
CA SER A 70 -40.57 -12.34 -1.29
C SER A 70 -41.27 -11.78 -0.05
N GLY A 71 -40.56 -11.09 0.83
CA GLY A 71 -41.12 -10.41 2.00
C GLY A 71 -42.13 -9.33 1.62
N PHE A 72 -41.82 -8.51 0.61
CA PHE A 72 -42.72 -7.49 0.08
C PHE A 72 -44.01 -8.11 -0.49
N VAL A 73 -43.90 -9.14 -1.32
CA VAL A 73 -45.05 -9.87 -1.91
C VAL A 73 -45.88 -10.57 -0.82
N ALA A 74 -45.23 -11.10 0.22
CA ALA A 74 -45.90 -11.75 1.34
C ALA A 74 -46.75 -10.78 2.18
N LEU A 75 -46.33 -9.52 2.32
CA LEU A 75 -47.02 -8.51 3.14
C LEU A 75 -48.00 -7.63 2.36
N THR A 76 -47.89 -7.55 1.03
CA THR A 76 -48.72 -6.67 0.19
C THR A 76 -49.70 -7.46 -0.68
N LEU A 77 -49.17 -8.18 -1.68
CA LEU A 77 -49.96 -8.87 -2.68
C LEU A 77 -50.68 -10.10 -2.12
N SER A 78 -50.02 -10.87 -1.24
CA SER A 78 -50.61 -12.11 -0.70
C SER A 78 -51.87 -11.87 0.14
N PRO A 79 -51.91 -10.90 1.09
CA PRO A 79 -53.14 -10.56 1.81
C PRO A 79 -54.24 -9.99 0.90
N MET A 80 -53.86 -9.16 -0.07
CA MET A 80 -54.79 -8.53 -1.01
C MET A 80 -55.51 -9.59 -1.84
N LEU A 81 -54.76 -10.51 -2.45
CA LEU A 81 -55.33 -11.62 -3.22
C LEU A 81 -56.14 -12.56 -2.33
N ALA A 82 -55.66 -12.90 -1.14
CA ALA A 82 -56.40 -13.76 -0.21
C ALA A 82 -57.77 -13.17 0.17
N SER A 83 -57.86 -11.86 0.38
CA SER A 83 -59.13 -11.18 0.71
C SER A 83 -60.18 -11.22 -0.40
N LYS A 84 -59.76 -11.36 -1.66
CA LYS A 84 -60.65 -11.38 -2.83
C LYS A 84 -60.95 -12.77 -3.37
N ILE A 85 -59.96 -13.67 -3.31
CA ILE A 85 -60.03 -14.99 -3.96
C ILE A 85 -60.51 -16.07 -2.99
N MET A 86 -60.12 -16.03 -1.70
CA MET A 86 -60.48 -17.09 -0.77
C MET A 86 -61.98 -17.02 -0.40
N ARG A 87 -62.71 -18.09 -0.68
CA ARG A 87 -64.11 -18.28 -0.28
C ARG A 87 -64.20 -19.25 0.90
N GLY A 88 -65.16 -19.02 1.78
CA GLY A 88 -65.41 -19.91 2.92
C GLY A 88 -66.05 -21.23 2.46
N ARG A 89 -65.44 -22.36 2.85
CA ARG A 89 -65.90 -23.76 2.70
C ARG A 89 -66.74 -24.06 1.44
N GLU A 90 -66.07 -24.27 0.31
CA GLU A 90 -66.62 -25.01 -0.83
C GLU A 90 -65.80 -26.30 -1.04
N GLY A 91 -66.31 -27.42 -0.52
CA GLY A 91 -66.05 -28.79 -0.99
C GLY A 91 -64.60 -29.30 -1.04
N ASP A 92 -63.99 -29.61 0.11
CA ASP A 92 -62.68 -30.30 0.14
C ASP A 92 -62.77 -31.70 -0.50
N GLY A 93 -61.91 -31.95 -1.49
CA GLY A 93 -61.72 -33.28 -2.11
C GLY A 93 -61.26 -34.34 -1.08
N LEU A 94 -61.40 -35.63 -1.42
CA LEU A 94 -61.06 -36.77 -0.54
C LEU A 94 -59.62 -36.69 0.02
N LEU A 95 -58.66 -36.29 -0.83
CA LEU A 95 -57.25 -36.15 -0.47
C LEU A 95 -57.00 -35.05 0.57
N ALA A 96 -57.68 -33.90 0.46
CA ALA A 96 -57.56 -32.80 1.40
C ALA A 96 -58.08 -33.18 2.80
N ARG A 97 -59.22 -33.90 2.87
CA ARG A 97 -59.76 -34.41 4.15
C ARG A 97 -58.86 -35.45 4.82
N LEU A 98 -58.21 -36.30 4.03
CA LEU A 98 -57.28 -37.31 4.54
C LEU A 98 -56.01 -36.66 5.11
N LEU A 99 -55.45 -35.67 4.40
CA LEU A 99 -54.33 -34.87 4.86
C LEU A 99 -54.66 -34.04 6.11
N ALA A 100 -55.85 -33.44 6.17
CA ALA A 100 -56.29 -32.69 7.35
C ALA A 100 -56.35 -33.58 8.60
N ARG A 101 -56.95 -34.78 8.49
CA ARG A 101 -57.00 -35.77 9.58
C ARG A 101 -55.60 -36.25 10.02
N PHE A 102 -54.70 -36.46 9.06
CA PHE A 102 -53.31 -36.81 9.36
C PHE A 102 -52.63 -35.68 10.14
N PHE A 103 -52.75 -34.43 9.71
CA PHE A 103 -52.17 -33.29 10.42
C PHE A 103 -52.77 -33.09 11.82
N GLU A 104 -54.07 -33.27 12.00
CA GLU A 104 -54.71 -33.21 13.33
C GLU A 104 -54.21 -34.34 14.26
N TRP A 105 -53.92 -35.53 13.70
CA TRP A 105 -53.32 -36.62 14.45
C TRP A 105 -51.88 -36.30 14.86
N VAL A 106 -51.06 -35.81 13.92
CA VAL A 106 -49.68 -35.38 14.18
C VAL A 106 -49.65 -34.24 15.21
N GLN A 107 -50.54 -33.26 15.09
CA GLN A 107 -50.63 -32.11 16.01
C GLN A 107 -50.97 -32.55 17.44
N ARG A 108 -51.96 -33.44 17.61
CA ARG A 108 -52.31 -34.00 18.92
C ARG A 108 -51.18 -34.86 19.50
N GLY A 109 -50.50 -35.64 18.67
CA GLY A 109 -49.33 -36.44 19.08
C GLY A 109 -48.17 -35.56 19.54
N TYR A 110 -47.84 -34.53 18.75
CA TYR A 110 -46.80 -33.56 19.07
C TYR A 110 -47.10 -32.77 20.36
N ARG A 111 -48.34 -32.29 20.56
CA ARG A 111 -48.74 -31.61 21.81
C ARG A 111 -48.51 -32.50 23.03
N ARG A 112 -48.86 -33.80 22.97
CA ARG A 112 -48.62 -34.75 24.06
C ARG A 112 -47.12 -34.99 24.30
N ALA A 113 -46.35 -35.22 23.24
CA ALA A 113 -44.92 -35.43 23.35
C ALA A 113 -44.19 -34.20 23.93
N LEU A 114 -44.57 -33.00 23.47
CA LEU A 114 -44.01 -31.74 23.97
C LEU A 114 -44.40 -31.48 25.43
N ALA A 115 -45.64 -31.79 25.83
CA ALA A 115 -46.08 -31.65 27.21
C ALA A 115 -45.27 -32.52 28.18
N VAL A 116 -44.87 -33.73 27.76
CA VAL A 116 -43.97 -34.62 28.50
C VAL A 116 -42.54 -34.07 28.51
N ALA A 117 -42.03 -33.63 27.37
CA ALA A 117 -40.67 -33.06 27.26
C ALA A 117 -40.49 -31.82 28.16
N LEU A 118 -41.54 -30.98 28.27
CA LEU A 118 -41.56 -29.80 29.15
C LEU A 118 -41.55 -30.13 30.65
N LEU A 119 -41.76 -31.39 31.07
CA LEU A 119 -41.59 -31.79 32.48
C LEU A 119 -40.11 -31.92 32.87
N PHE A 120 -39.22 -32.12 31.89
CA PHE A 120 -37.79 -32.31 32.12
C PHE A 120 -36.93 -31.36 31.26
N PRO A 121 -37.11 -30.03 31.35
CA PRO A 121 -36.43 -29.07 30.48
C PRO A 121 -34.90 -29.10 30.63
N ALA A 122 -34.37 -29.56 31.77
CA ALA A 122 -32.93 -29.74 32.00
C ALA A 122 -32.28 -30.78 31.07
N THR A 123 -33.04 -31.70 30.48
CA THR A 123 -32.53 -32.67 29.48
C THR A 123 -32.03 -32.01 28.19
N THR A 124 -32.39 -30.75 27.95
CA THR A 124 -31.87 -29.98 26.80
C THR A 124 -30.37 -29.71 26.89
N VAL A 125 -29.83 -29.49 28.09
CA VAL A 125 -28.41 -29.17 28.28
C VAL A 125 -27.49 -30.30 27.80
N PRO A 126 -27.65 -31.57 28.25
CA PRO A 126 -26.84 -32.66 27.73
C PRO A 126 -27.12 -32.96 26.26
N LEU A 127 -28.35 -32.75 25.76
CA LEU A 127 -28.67 -32.91 24.33
C LEU A 127 -27.91 -31.90 23.45
N VAL A 128 -27.90 -30.63 23.84
CA VAL A 128 -27.19 -29.56 23.13
C VAL A 128 -25.68 -29.78 23.21
N LEU A 129 -25.15 -30.13 24.38
CA LEU A 129 -23.73 -30.44 24.55
C LEU A 129 -23.31 -31.65 23.69
N GLY A 130 -24.14 -32.71 23.66
CA GLY A 130 -23.91 -33.87 22.82
C GLY A 130 -23.93 -33.54 21.32
N LEU A 131 -24.89 -32.73 20.87
CA LEU A 131 -24.96 -32.27 19.47
C LEU A 131 -23.81 -31.33 19.10
N ALA A 132 -23.38 -30.46 20.02
CA ALA A 132 -22.22 -29.60 19.82
C ALA A 132 -20.92 -30.41 19.74
N ALA A 133 -20.76 -31.41 20.61
CA ALA A 133 -19.62 -32.34 20.57
C ALA A 133 -19.61 -33.16 19.27
N LEU A 134 -20.78 -33.64 18.82
CA LEU A 134 -20.93 -34.32 17.53
C LEU A 134 -20.56 -33.39 16.37
N CYS A 135 -21.01 -32.13 16.39
CA CYS A 135 -20.65 -31.14 15.39
C CYS A 135 -19.13 -30.92 15.34
N PHE A 136 -18.50 -30.74 16.50
CA PHE A 136 -17.05 -30.54 16.60
C PHE A 136 -16.26 -31.76 16.11
N TYR A 137 -16.73 -32.97 16.44
CA TYR A 137 -16.17 -34.22 15.92
C TYR A 137 -16.28 -34.30 14.39
N LEU A 138 -17.45 -34.01 13.82
CA LEU A 138 -17.67 -34.05 12.37
C LEU A 138 -16.85 -33.02 11.61
N ILE A 139 -16.72 -31.79 12.12
CA ILE A 139 -15.84 -30.75 11.53
C ILE A 139 -14.40 -31.26 11.42
N LYS A 140 -13.92 -32.01 12.41
CA LYS A 140 -12.56 -32.59 12.39
C LYS A 140 -12.40 -33.84 11.54
N THR A 141 -13.49 -34.58 11.31
CA THR A 141 -13.43 -35.89 10.64
C THR A 141 -13.69 -35.78 9.15
N ILE A 142 -14.48 -34.79 8.72
CA ILE A 142 -14.81 -34.57 7.31
C ILE A 142 -13.62 -33.88 6.62
N PRO A 143 -13.13 -34.43 5.49
CA PRO A 143 -12.00 -33.86 4.78
C PRO A 143 -12.31 -32.48 4.19
N GLU A 144 -11.33 -31.55 4.25
CA GLU A 144 -11.44 -30.21 3.64
C GLU A 144 -10.84 -30.15 2.23
N GLU A 145 -11.58 -29.56 1.30
CA GLU A 145 -11.17 -29.30 -0.08
C GLU A 145 -11.59 -27.89 -0.52
N PHE A 146 -10.87 -27.27 -1.45
CA PHE A 146 -11.25 -25.94 -1.94
C PHE A 146 -12.53 -26.02 -2.78
N THR A 147 -12.55 -26.91 -3.78
CA THR A 147 -13.70 -27.21 -4.64
C THR A 147 -13.80 -28.72 -4.81
N PRO A 148 -15.02 -29.29 -4.90
CA PRO A 148 -15.21 -30.70 -5.25
C PRO A 148 -14.51 -31.03 -6.57
N ARG A 149 -14.13 -32.30 -6.72
CA ARG A 149 -13.59 -32.81 -7.99
C ARG A 149 -14.72 -32.86 -9.00
N GLU A 150 -14.60 -32.12 -10.10
CA GLU A 150 -15.64 -32.02 -11.13
C GLU A 150 -15.18 -32.64 -12.43
N ASP A 151 -16.05 -33.42 -13.06
CA ASP A 151 -15.84 -33.88 -14.42
C ASP A 151 -16.18 -32.76 -15.43
N ARG A 152 -15.14 -32.26 -16.10
CA ARG A 152 -15.23 -31.15 -17.06
C ARG A 152 -15.33 -31.60 -18.52
N GLY A 153 -15.39 -32.91 -18.80
CA GLY A 153 -15.47 -33.44 -20.16
C GLY A 153 -14.17 -33.32 -20.97
N SER A 154 -13.06 -32.96 -20.34
CA SER A 154 -11.73 -32.99 -20.96
C SER A 154 -10.64 -33.12 -19.90
N PHE A 155 -9.62 -33.91 -20.18
CA PHE A 155 -8.43 -34.03 -19.33
C PHE A 155 -7.16 -34.00 -20.18
N PHE A 156 -6.02 -33.86 -19.51
CA PHE A 156 -4.73 -33.68 -20.15
C PHE A 156 -3.76 -34.76 -19.68
N VAL A 157 -2.96 -35.26 -20.61
CA VAL A 157 -1.82 -36.14 -20.33
C VAL A 157 -0.57 -35.34 -20.58
N THR A 158 0.08 -34.89 -19.52
CA THR A 158 1.38 -34.23 -19.62
C THR A 158 2.48 -35.28 -19.70
N ALA A 159 3.49 -35.00 -20.52
CA ALA A 159 4.56 -35.93 -20.85
C ALA A 159 5.89 -35.18 -20.71
N THR A 160 6.74 -35.58 -19.77
CA THR A 160 8.01 -34.90 -19.47
C THR A 160 9.19 -35.85 -19.66
N GLY A 161 10.00 -35.60 -20.69
CA GLY A 161 11.22 -36.33 -20.99
C GLY A 161 12.42 -35.87 -20.15
N PRO A 162 13.55 -36.61 -20.22
CA PRO A 162 14.79 -36.26 -19.56
C PRO A 162 15.27 -34.85 -19.96
N PRO A 163 15.86 -34.08 -19.03
CA PRO A 163 16.51 -32.82 -19.38
C PRO A 163 17.56 -33.00 -20.48
N GLY A 164 17.53 -32.13 -21.50
CA GLY A 164 18.44 -32.21 -22.65
C GLY A 164 17.94 -33.06 -23.83
N SER A 165 16.75 -33.66 -23.76
CA SER A 165 16.17 -34.35 -24.92
C SER A 165 15.81 -33.38 -26.05
N THR A 166 15.95 -33.86 -27.29
CA THR A 166 15.67 -33.06 -28.49
C THR A 166 14.17 -32.99 -28.77
N TYR A 167 13.74 -31.99 -29.55
CA TYR A 167 12.35 -31.89 -30.02
C TYR A 167 11.89 -33.18 -30.71
N ASN A 168 12.72 -33.75 -31.59
CA ASN A 168 12.39 -34.99 -32.32
C ASN A 168 12.19 -36.18 -31.37
N TYR A 169 13.00 -36.29 -30.31
CA TYR A 169 12.80 -37.31 -29.29
C TYR A 169 11.43 -37.16 -28.61
N THR A 170 11.07 -35.93 -28.22
CA THR A 170 9.76 -35.67 -27.60
C THR A 170 8.60 -35.98 -28.54
N VAL A 171 8.71 -35.63 -29.83
CA VAL A 171 7.70 -35.97 -30.84
C VAL A 171 7.53 -37.49 -30.95
N GLU A 172 8.61 -38.26 -31.06
CA GLU A 172 8.54 -39.73 -31.15
C GLU A 172 7.85 -40.35 -29.92
N MET A 173 8.13 -39.81 -28.72
CA MET A 173 7.47 -40.30 -27.50
C MET A 173 6.00 -39.89 -27.43
N LEU A 174 5.64 -38.74 -27.99
CA LEU A 174 4.26 -38.28 -28.08
C LEU A 174 3.44 -39.11 -29.07
N ASP A 175 4.02 -39.50 -30.20
CA ASP A 175 3.37 -40.40 -31.16
C ASP A 175 3.04 -41.76 -30.49
N LYS A 176 4.00 -42.31 -29.72
CA LYS A 176 3.75 -43.53 -28.91
C LYS A 176 2.66 -43.35 -27.85
N LEU A 177 2.55 -42.15 -27.28
CA LEU A 177 1.47 -41.83 -26.34
C LEU A 177 0.13 -41.67 -27.06
N GLU A 178 0.12 -41.08 -28.26
CA GLU A 178 -1.07 -40.94 -29.10
C GLU A 178 -1.65 -42.31 -29.43
N ASP A 179 -0.84 -43.23 -29.97
CA ASP A 179 -1.25 -44.60 -30.31
C ASP A 179 -1.90 -45.31 -29.12
N ARG A 180 -1.35 -45.14 -27.91
CA ARG A 180 -1.90 -45.73 -26.68
C ARG A 180 -3.18 -45.07 -26.17
N LEU A 181 -3.49 -43.86 -26.61
CA LEU A 181 -4.69 -43.13 -26.25
C LEU A 181 -5.80 -43.26 -27.30
N MET A 182 -5.47 -43.65 -28.54
CA MET A 182 -6.41 -43.78 -29.65
C MET A 182 -7.53 -44.80 -29.39
N TYR A 183 -7.33 -45.80 -28.52
CA TYR A 183 -8.40 -46.73 -28.11
C TYR A 183 -9.63 -46.02 -27.52
N LEU A 184 -9.46 -44.83 -26.91
CA LEU A 184 -10.57 -44.04 -26.38
C LEU A 184 -11.49 -43.49 -27.48
N VAL A 185 -10.96 -43.31 -28.68
CA VAL A 185 -11.69 -42.82 -29.86
C VAL A 185 -12.20 -44.00 -30.70
N ASP A 186 -11.33 -44.98 -30.95
CA ASP A 186 -11.59 -46.05 -31.90
C ASP A 186 -12.39 -47.22 -31.29
N GLU A 187 -12.04 -47.66 -30.08
CA GLU A 187 -12.64 -48.83 -29.43
C GLU A 187 -13.79 -48.44 -28.49
N THR A 188 -13.51 -47.61 -27.47
CA THR A 188 -14.48 -47.30 -26.41
C THR A 188 -15.44 -46.17 -26.78
N LYS A 189 -15.06 -45.32 -27.75
CA LYS A 189 -15.79 -44.11 -28.15
C LYS A 189 -16.08 -43.15 -26.97
N GLU A 190 -15.30 -43.26 -25.90
CA GLU A 190 -15.41 -42.40 -24.71
C GLU A 190 -14.74 -41.03 -24.93
N ALA A 191 -13.90 -40.87 -25.96
CA ALA A 191 -13.30 -39.61 -26.40
C ALA A 191 -13.71 -39.22 -27.83
N THR A 192 -13.94 -37.93 -28.05
CA THR A 192 -14.24 -37.36 -29.38
C THR A 192 -12.97 -36.97 -30.13
N ARG A 193 -11.90 -36.61 -29.40
CA ARG A 193 -10.62 -36.20 -29.97
C ARG A 193 -9.49 -36.41 -28.98
N VAL A 194 -8.39 -36.95 -29.48
CA VAL A 194 -7.06 -36.91 -28.86
C VAL A 194 -6.21 -35.96 -29.70
N LEU A 195 -5.54 -35.00 -29.07
CA LEU A 195 -4.63 -34.07 -29.74
C LEU A 195 -3.33 -33.99 -28.96
N VAL A 196 -2.23 -34.41 -29.55
CA VAL A 196 -0.91 -34.40 -28.91
C VAL A 196 -0.06 -33.26 -29.47
N ARG A 197 0.75 -32.64 -28.63
CA ARG A 197 1.57 -31.48 -29.00
C ARG A 197 2.89 -31.45 -28.24
N ALA A 198 3.97 -31.13 -28.96
CA ALA A 198 5.24 -30.63 -28.43
C ALA A 198 5.56 -29.23 -29.01
N PRO A 199 6.22 -28.33 -28.25
CA PRO A 199 6.38 -28.39 -26.80
C PRO A 199 5.06 -28.09 -26.06
N ARG A 200 4.98 -28.46 -24.77
CA ARG A 200 3.81 -28.23 -23.90
C ARG A 200 3.39 -26.75 -23.79
N SER A 201 4.36 -25.84 -23.82
CA SER A 201 4.11 -24.39 -23.63
C SER A 201 3.81 -23.66 -24.95
N PHE A 202 3.01 -22.59 -24.85
CA PHE A 202 2.75 -21.64 -25.95
C PHE A 202 3.73 -20.45 -25.95
N SER A 203 4.61 -20.37 -24.95
CA SER A 203 5.68 -19.38 -24.87
C SER A 203 6.87 -19.79 -25.75
N THR A 204 7.77 -18.86 -26.07
CA THR A 204 9.14 -19.16 -26.50
C THR A 204 9.88 -19.88 -25.37
N ALA A 205 9.54 -21.15 -25.16
CA ALA A 205 10.18 -22.00 -24.17
C ALA A 205 11.48 -22.57 -24.76
N SER A 206 12.57 -22.44 -24.01
CA SER A 206 13.89 -23.00 -24.33
C SER A 206 14.00 -24.51 -24.09
N ASP A 207 12.91 -25.14 -23.64
CA ASP A 207 12.87 -26.56 -23.26
C ASP A 207 11.94 -27.34 -24.18
N PHE A 208 12.53 -28.27 -24.93
CA PHE A 208 11.86 -29.12 -25.91
C PHE A 208 11.52 -30.52 -25.38
N ASN A 209 11.80 -30.80 -24.09
CA ASN A 209 11.59 -32.09 -23.44
C ASN A 209 10.17 -32.28 -22.87
N GLU A 210 9.24 -31.34 -23.10
CA GLU A 210 7.87 -31.41 -22.58
C GLU A 210 6.81 -31.50 -23.69
N GLY A 211 5.83 -32.36 -23.48
CA GLY A 211 4.68 -32.56 -24.35
C GLY A 211 3.34 -32.58 -23.60
N ILE A 212 2.25 -32.44 -24.34
CA ILE A 212 0.89 -32.54 -23.81
C ILE A 212 -0.05 -33.25 -24.79
N GLY A 213 -0.81 -34.22 -24.29
CA GLY A 213 -2.01 -34.78 -24.91
C GLY A 213 -3.25 -34.10 -24.34
N VAL A 214 -4.12 -33.61 -25.20
CA VAL A 214 -5.41 -33.01 -24.88
C VAL A 214 -6.50 -34.00 -25.28
N ILE A 215 -7.19 -34.59 -24.30
CA ILE A 215 -8.25 -35.57 -24.53
C ILE A 215 -9.59 -34.89 -24.28
N THR A 216 -10.40 -34.79 -25.33
CA THR A 216 -11.77 -34.28 -25.25
C THR A 216 -12.73 -35.47 -25.16
N LEU A 217 -13.46 -35.59 -24.06
CA LEU A 217 -14.36 -36.70 -23.81
C LEU A 217 -15.66 -36.55 -24.61
N ALA A 218 -16.38 -37.66 -24.79
CA ALA A 218 -17.74 -37.67 -25.32
C ALA A 218 -18.73 -36.97 -24.36
N PRO A 219 -19.95 -36.62 -24.84
CA PRO A 219 -21.03 -36.14 -23.98
C PRO A 219 -21.29 -37.06 -22.77
N PHE A 220 -21.71 -36.46 -21.64
CA PHE A 220 -21.83 -37.14 -20.33
C PHE A 220 -22.79 -38.34 -20.31
N ASP A 221 -23.74 -38.40 -21.23
CA ASP A 221 -24.73 -39.46 -21.40
C ASP A 221 -24.17 -40.73 -22.06
N GLN A 222 -23.03 -40.63 -22.73
CA GLN A 222 -22.47 -41.69 -23.57
C GLN A 222 -21.18 -42.31 -23.00
N ARG A 223 -20.78 -41.93 -21.80
CA ARG A 223 -19.50 -42.33 -21.19
C ARG A 223 -19.59 -42.56 -19.69
N ARG A 224 -18.58 -43.24 -19.16
CA ARG A 224 -18.34 -43.35 -17.71
C ARG A 224 -17.80 -42.04 -17.13
N ASN A 225 -17.71 -41.98 -15.80
CA ASN A 225 -17.14 -40.85 -15.09
C ASN A 225 -15.69 -40.58 -15.57
N GLY A 226 -15.37 -39.32 -15.83
CA GLY A 226 -14.07 -38.92 -16.38
C GLY A 226 -12.91 -39.27 -15.46
N PHE A 227 -13.10 -39.30 -14.14
CA PHE A 227 -12.05 -39.72 -13.20
C PHE A 227 -11.76 -41.22 -13.26
N ASP A 228 -12.76 -42.05 -13.55
CA ASP A 228 -12.55 -43.50 -13.76
C ASP A 228 -11.77 -43.75 -15.05
N ILE A 229 -12.11 -43.02 -16.12
CA ILE A 229 -11.37 -43.03 -17.39
C ILE A 229 -9.92 -42.58 -17.17
N MET A 230 -9.71 -41.51 -16.40
CA MET A 230 -8.36 -41.04 -16.07
C MET A 230 -7.54 -42.06 -15.26
N ALA A 231 -8.18 -42.79 -14.33
CA ALA A 231 -7.49 -43.83 -13.56
C ALA A 231 -7.05 -44.99 -14.46
N GLU A 232 -7.90 -45.38 -15.41
CA GLU A 232 -7.58 -46.39 -16.43
C GLU A 232 -6.43 -45.92 -17.35
N VAL A 233 -6.53 -44.69 -17.87
CA VAL A 233 -5.50 -44.07 -18.71
C VAL A 233 -4.18 -43.98 -17.97
N ARG A 234 -4.19 -43.56 -16.69
CA ARG A 234 -2.98 -43.49 -15.85
C ARG A 234 -2.28 -44.84 -15.76
N GLY A 235 -3.02 -45.95 -15.66
CA GLY A 235 -2.45 -47.29 -15.70
C GLY A 235 -1.78 -47.65 -17.02
N LYS A 236 -2.36 -47.23 -18.16
CA LYS A 236 -1.87 -47.52 -19.53
C LYS A 236 -0.72 -46.62 -20.01
N VAL A 237 -0.53 -45.45 -19.38
CA VAL A 237 0.55 -44.51 -19.74
C VAL A 237 1.71 -44.50 -18.74
N ALA A 238 1.58 -45.18 -17.60
CA ALA A 238 2.61 -45.21 -16.56
C ALA A 238 3.85 -46.02 -16.94
N ASP A 239 3.73 -46.98 -17.86
CA ASP A 239 4.79 -47.89 -18.29
C ASP A 239 5.55 -47.40 -19.54
N VAL A 240 5.24 -46.20 -20.07
CA VAL A 240 5.91 -45.65 -21.25
C VAL A 240 7.38 -45.32 -20.89
N PRO A 241 8.37 -46.04 -21.46
CA PRO A 241 9.76 -45.81 -21.11
C PRO A 241 10.25 -44.48 -21.66
N GLY A 242 11.07 -43.76 -20.89
CA GLY A 242 11.72 -42.53 -21.34
C GLY A 242 10.92 -41.24 -21.14
N VAL A 243 9.68 -41.30 -20.64
CA VAL A 243 8.89 -40.09 -20.33
C VAL A 243 8.09 -40.27 -19.05
N LYS A 244 8.11 -39.25 -18.18
CA LYS A 244 7.21 -39.19 -17.02
C LYS A 244 5.87 -38.64 -17.45
N THR A 245 4.80 -39.39 -17.23
CA THR A 245 3.44 -38.98 -17.57
C THR A 245 2.65 -38.56 -16.33
N ALA A 246 1.79 -37.54 -16.47
CA ALA A 246 0.81 -37.19 -15.45
C ALA A 246 -0.53 -36.85 -16.10
N VAL A 247 -1.60 -37.45 -15.58
CA VAL A 247 -2.96 -37.36 -16.11
C VAL A 247 -3.77 -36.43 -15.21
N VAL A 248 -4.04 -35.21 -15.68
CA VAL A 248 -4.65 -34.14 -14.88
C VAL A 248 -5.95 -33.67 -15.51
N MET A 249 -6.99 -33.50 -14.69
CA MET A 249 -8.25 -32.90 -15.12
C MET A 249 -8.18 -31.37 -15.01
N ARG A 250 -8.90 -30.69 -15.91
CA ARG A 250 -9.08 -29.25 -15.77
C ARG A 250 -9.83 -28.92 -14.48
N GLN A 251 -9.32 -27.97 -13.71
CA GLN A 251 -9.93 -27.54 -12.47
C GLN A 251 -11.01 -26.47 -12.73
N GLY A 252 -12.03 -26.40 -11.85
CA GLY A 252 -13.20 -25.53 -12.03
C GLY A 252 -12.90 -24.04 -11.82
N LEU A 253 -12.31 -23.68 -10.66
CA LEU A 253 -12.06 -22.27 -10.27
C LEU A 253 -10.60 -21.84 -10.46
N ALA A 254 -9.66 -22.77 -10.57
CA ALA A 254 -8.25 -22.47 -10.70
C ALA A 254 -7.80 -22.44 -12.17
N ARG A 255 -7.03 -21.41 -12.52
CA ARG A 255 -6.38 -21.31 -13.84
C ARG A 255 -5.07 -22.09 -13.79
N GLY A 256 -4.96 -23.16 -14.58
CA GLY A 256 -3.73 -23.92 -14.72
C GLY A 256 -3.97 -25.40 -14.98
N LEU A 257 -2.90 -26.10 -15.36
CA LEU A 257 -2.82 -27.56 -15.46
C LEU A 257 -2.01 -28.14 -14.30
N ASN A 258 -1.89 -27.39 -13.21
CA ASN A 258 -1.08 -27.77 -12.07
C ASN A 258 -1.70 -28.97 -11.36
N LYS A 259 -0.85 -29.79 -10.74
CA LYS A 259 -1.30 -30.89 -9.90
C LYS A 259 -2.08 -30.35 -8.69
N ALA A 260 -2.82 -31.23 -8.03
CA ALA A 260 -3.75 -30.84 -6.96
C ALA A 260 -3.06 -30.17 -5.76
N MET A 261 -1.85 -30.63 -5.38
CA MET A 261 -1.06 -30.11 -4.27
C MET A 261 0.20 -29.41 -4.80
N GLU A 262 0.46 -28.19 -4.32
CA GLU A 262 1.69 -27.42 -4.59
C GLU A 262 2.22 -26.77 -3.29
N VAL A 263 3.35 -27.26 -2.79
CA VAL A 263 4.03 -26.73 -1.60
C VAL A 263 5.37 -26.14 -2.01
N VAL A 264 5.61 -24.89 -1.62
CA VAL A 264 6.85 -24.17 -1.90
C VAL A 264 7.75 -24.21 -0.68
N VAL A 265 9.03 -24.50 -0.88
CA VAL A 265 10.06 -24.35 0.16
C VAL A 265 11.05 -23.29 -0.29
N GLY A 266 11.16 -22.23 0.49
CA GLY A 266 12.11 -21.13 0.31
C GLY A 266 13.36 -21.32 1.15
N GLY A 267 14.51 -20.97 0.60
CA GLY A 267 15.84 -21.17 1.21
C GLY A 267 16.87 -20.15 0.76
N SER A 268 18.08 -20.26 1.31
CA SER A 268 19.14 -19.26 1.10
C SER A 268 19.89 -19.47 -0.22
N THR A 269 20.23 -20.71 -0.57
CA THR A 269 20.92 -21.09 -1.82
C THR A 269 20.23 -22.26 -2.52
N PHE A 270 20.48 -22.44 -3.82
CA PHE A 270 19.85 -23.53 -4.58
C PHE A 270 20.47 -24.89 -4.28
N GLU A 271 21.73 -24.93 -3.87
CA GLU A 271 22.45 -26.13 -3.44
C GLU A 271 21.86 -26.68 -2.14
N GLU A 272 21.57 -25.80 -1.17
CA GLU A 272 20.87 -26.16 0.07
C GLU A 272 19.45 -26.66 -0.23
N LEU A 273 18.73 -25.96 -1.11
CA LEU A 273 17.40 -26.38 -1.55
C LEU A 273 17.41 -27.74 -2.27
N ALA A 274 18.45 -28.07 -3.03
CA ALA A 274 18.60 -29.38 -3.67
C ALA A 274 18.76 -30.51 -2.63
N GLN A 275 19.52 -30.28 -1.57
CA GLN A 275 19.66 -31.26 -0.47
C GLN A 275 18.32 -31.46 0.27
N TRP A 276 17.58 -30.37 0.51
CA TRP A 276 16.26 -30.43 1.12
C TRP A 276 15.25 -31.13 0.21
N ARG A 277 15.30 -30.88 -1.10
CA ARG A 277 14.51 -31.59 -2.12
C ARG A 277 14.68 -33.09 -1.99
N ASP A 278 15.92 -33.58 -1.99
CA ASP A 278 16.20 -35.02 -2.03
C ASP A 278 15.77 -35.70 -0.73
N THR A 279 15.98 -35.03 0.41
CA THR A 279 15.52 -35.49 1.73
C THR A 279 14.00 -35.63 1.78
N ILE A 280 13.28 -34.57 1.36
CA ILE A 280 11.82 -34.54 1.39
C ILE A 280 11.22 -35.49 0.34
N LEU A 281 11.77 -35.58 -0.88
CA LEU A 281 11.30 -36.53 -1.90
C LEU A 281 11.47 -37.99 -1.45
N ALA A 282 12.58 -38.33 -0.78
CA ALA A 282 12.80 -39.68 -0.26
C ALA A 282 11.74 -40.05 0.78
N LYS A 283 11.44 -39.13 1.71
CA LYS A 283 10.45 -39.33 2.78
C LYS A 283 9.01 -39.29 2.29
N ALA A 284 8.67 -38.31 1.46
CA ALA A 284 7.31 -38.14 0.95
C ALA A 284 6.87 -39.27 -0.01
N ARG A 285 7.82 -39.97 -0.65
CA ARG A 285 7.54 -41.20 -1.43
C ARG A 285 7.10 -42.39 -0.57
N GLU A 286 7.36 -42.38 0.74
CA GLU A 286 6.86 -43.42 1.65
C GLU A 286 5.32 -43.39 1.77
N ASN A 287 4.68 -42.27 1.41
CA ASN A 287 3.22 -42.15 1.37
C ASN A 287 2.66 -42.50 -0.02
N PRO A 288 2.05 -43.69 -0.21
CA PRO A 288 1.55 -44.12 -1.52
C PRO A 288 0.32 -43.31 -2.00
N ARG A 289 -0.24 -42.42 -1.15
CA ARG A 289 -1.39 -41.58 -1.50
C ARG A 289 -1.01 -40.32 -2.28
N LEU A 290 0.28 -39.96 -2.34
CA LEU A 290 0.82 -38.87 -3.16
C LEU A 290 1.23 -39.42 -4.54
N LEU A 291 0.38 -39.20 -5.54
CA LEU A 291 0.58 -39.71 -6.88
C LEU A 291 1.46 -38.76 -7.71
N GLY A 292 2.47 -39.31 -8.37
CA GLY A 292 3.31 -38.53 -9.29
C GLY A 292 4.04 -37.36 -8.62
N LEU A 293 4.44 -37.51 -7.35
CA LEU A 293 5.21 -36.51 -6.61
C LEU A 293 6.51 -36.15 -7.37
N ASP A 294 6.69 -34.87 -7.69
CA ASP A 294 7.89 -34.35 -8.33
C ASP A 294 8.27 -32.98 -7.74
N CYS A 295 9.39 -32.44 -8.20
CA CYS A 295 9.86 -31.09 -7.86
C CYS A 295 10.24 -30.33 -9.15
N ASP A 296 9.94 -29.04 -9.17
CA ASP A 296 10.24 -28.15 -10.30
C ASP A 296 11.74 -27.90 -10.52
N TYR A 297 12.56 -28.05 -9.47
CA TYR A 297 13.99 -27.82 -9.52
C TYR A 297 14.77 -29.08 -9.92
N ARG A 298 15.34 -29.06 -11.13
CA ARG A 298 16.16 -30.13 -11.71
C ARG A 298 17.55 -29.59 -12.04
N ASP A 299 18.57 -30.17 -11.45
CA ASP A 299 20.00 -29.82 -11.56
C ASP A 299 20.76 -30.70 -12.57
N THR A 300 20.03 -31.42 -13.42
CA THR A 300 20.58 -32.42 -14.35
C THR A 300 20.55 -32.00 -15.82
N LYS A 301 20.23 -30.73 -16.12
CA LYS A 301 20.21 -30.26 -17.52
C LYS A 301 21.65 -30.01 -17.99
N PRO A 302 22.10 -30.67 -19.07
CA PRO A 302 23.44 -30.44 -19.60
C PRO A 302 23.53 -29.03 -20.18
N GLN A 303 24.56 -28.29 -19.79
CA GLN A 303 24.88 -26.95 -20.28
C GLN A 303 26.36 -26.85 -20.65
N LEU A 304 26.67 -25.97 -21.59
CA LEU A 304 28.04 -25.68 -22.02
C LEU A 304 28.42 -24.28 -21.55
N SER A 305 29.41 -24.19 -20.67
CA SER A 305 29.98 -22.91 -20.25
C SER A 305 31.08 -22.51 -21.22
N ILE A 306 30.97 -21.29 -21.78
CA ILE A 306 31.95 -20.71 -22.70
C ILE A 306 32.71 -19.62 -21.94
N SER A 307 33.95 -19.90 -21.57
CA SER A 307 34.82 -18.92 -20.94
C SER A 307 35.76 -18.29 -21.98
N ILE A 308 35.72 -16.96 -22.10
CA ILE A 308 36.50 -16.22 -23.08
C ILE A 308 37.86 -15.87 -22.48
N ASN A 309 38.95 -16.26 -23.15
CA ASN A 309 40.30 -15.82 -22.78
C ASN A 309 40.53 -14.39 -23.29
N GLN A 310 40.25 -13.41 -22.42
CA GLN A 310 40.33 -11.99 -22.78
C GLN A 310 41.74 -11.54 -23.18
N ALA A 311 42.78 -12.07 -22.53
CA ALA A 311 44.17 -11.75 -22.87
C ALA A 311 44.51 -12.19 -24.29
N ARG A 312 44.19 -13.45 -24.63
CA ARG A 312 44.45 -14.01 -25.96
C ARG A 312 43.59 -13.36 -27.06
N ALA A 313 42.35 -12.97 -26.73
CA ALA A 313 41.50 -12.20 -27.63
C ALA A 313 42.08 -10.79 -27.91
N ALA A 314 42.62 -10.12 -26.89
CA ALA A 314 43.26 -8.81 -27.04
C ALA A 314 44.55 -8.87 -27.87
N ASP A 315 45.38 -9.90 -27.67
CA ASP A 315 46.62 -10.12 -28.44
C ASP A 315 46.32 -10.28 -29.94
N LEU A 316 45.27 -11.05 -30.25
CA LEU A 316 44.84 -11.33 -31.62
C LEU A 316 43.90 -10.26 -32.20
N GLY A 317 43.61 -9.19 -31.47
CA GLY A 317 42.80 -8.06 -31.94
C GLY A 317 41.32 -8.40 -32.15
N VAL A 318 40.75 -9.30 -31.36
CA VAL A 318 39.34 -9.70 -31.43
C VAL A 318 38.58 -9.17 -30.22
N SER A 319 37.52 -8.40 -30.43
CA SER A 319 36.66 -7.92 -29.34
C SER A 319 35.72 -9.03 -28.81
N SER A 320 35.39 -8.97 -27.51
CA SER A 320 34.39 -9.84 -26.89
C SER A 320 33.00 -9.66 -27.53
N ALA A 321 32.69 -8.46 -28.02
CA ALA A 321 31.47 -8.18 -28.78
C ALA A 321 31.41 -8.93 -30.11
N SER A 322 32.53 -9.02 -30.83
CA SER A 322 32.63 -9.83 -32.06
C SER A 322 32.46 -11.31 -31.78
N ILE A 323 33.08 -11.83 -30.71
CA ILE A 323 32.91 -13.22 -30.27
C ILE A 323 31.44 -13.51 -29.91
N GLY A 324 30.84 -12.66 -29.06
CA GLY A 324 29.46 -12.80 -28.62
C GLY A 324 28.46 -12.73 -29.79
N ARG A 325 28.64 -11.80 -30.72
CA ARG A 325 27.77 -11.66 -31.91
C ARG A 325 27.88 -12.85 -32.86
N THR A 326 29.08 -13.40 -33.03
CA THR A 326 29.28 -14.63 -33.84
C THR A 326 28.60 -15.82 -33.18
N LEU A 327 28.77 -16.00 -31.87
CA LEU A 327 28.10 -17.05 -31.10
C LEU A 327 26.57 -16.92 -31.13
N GLU A 328 26.04 -15.70 -30.96
CA GLU A 328 24.61 -15.39 -31.05
C GLU A 328 24.03 -15.73 -32.44
N THR A 329 24.78 -15.42 -33.50
CA THR A 329 24.32 -15.64 -34.89
C THR A 329 24.42 -17.11 -35.30
N LEU A 330 25.42 -17.86 -34.83
CA LEU A 330 25.65 -19.25 -35.25
C LEU A 330 24.96 -20.28 -34.35
N LEU A 331 24.95 -20.08 -33.04
CA LEU A 331 24.37 -21.03 -32.07
C LEU A 331 22.96 -20.66 -31.63
N GLY A 332 22.65 -19.36 -31.58
CA GLY A 332 21.31 -18.85 -31.33
C GLY A 332 20.57 -18.50 -32.63
N ASN A 333 19.54 -17.68 -32.50
CA ASN A 333 18.82 -17.08 -33.61
C ASN A 333 18.86 -15.54 -33.49
N ARG A 334 19.51 -14.88 -34.44
CA ARG A 334 19.63 -13.41 -34.40
C ARG A 334 18.60 -12.79 -35.34
N ARG A 335 17.69 -11.98 -34.78
CA ARG A 335 16.83 -11.10 -35.59
C ARG A 335 17.67 -9.94 -36.12
N VAL A 336 17.88 -9.89 -37.43
CA VAL A 336 18.73 -8.86 -38.07
C VAL A 336 17.90 -7.67 -38.52
N THR A 337 16.72 -7.91 -39.09
CA THR A 337 15.77 -6.89 -39.54
C THR A 337 14.38 -7.49 -39.59
N THR A 338 13.38 -6.68 -39.92
CA THR A 338 12.08 -7.13 -40.39
C THR A 338 11.91 -6.81 -41.88
N TYR A 339 10.99 -7.52 -42.55
CA TYR A 339 10.65 -7.32 -43.95
C TYR A 339 9.13 -7.44 -44.12
N ILE A 340 8.51 -6.51 -44.84
CA ILE A 340 7.06 -6.50 -45.06
C ILE A 340 6.72 -7.27 -46.34
N HIS A 341 5.87 -8.28 -46.23
CA HIS A 341 5.33 -9.03 -47.36
C HIS A 341 3.81 -9.12 -47.23
N GLN A 342 3.07 -8.79 -48.30
CA GLN A 342 1.59 -8.85 -48.31
C GLN A 342 0.90 -8.07 -47.17
N GLY A 343 1.53 -7.00 -46.67
CA GLY A 343 0.98 -6.18 -45.58
C GLY A 343 1.24 -6.72 -44.18
N GLU A 344 1.95 -7.84 -44.05
CA GLU A 344 2.44 -8.38 -42.78
C GLU A 344 3.95 -8.17 -42.65
N GLU A 345 4.40 -7.84 -41.44
CA GLU A 345 5.81 -7.66 -41.12
C GLU A 345 6.39 -8.98 -40.61
N TYR A 346 7.43 -9.49 -41.29
CA TYR A 346 8.11 -10.74 -40.98
C TYR A 346 9.49 -10.47 -40.39
N ASP A 347 9.86 -11.23 -39.37
CA ASP A 347 11.22 -11.21 -38.82
C ASP A 347 12.21 -11.90 -39.77
N VAL A 348 13.31 -11.24 -40.09
CA VAL A 348 14.46 -11.86 -40.77
C VAL A 348 15.43 -12.37 -39.71
N LEU A 349 15.37 -13.68 -39.48
CA LEU A 349 16.24 -14.40 -38.54
C LEU A 349 17.44 -14.97 -39.28
N VAL A 350 18.65 -14.78 -38.73
CA VAL A 350 19.88 -15.42 -39.19
C VAL A 350 20.34 -16.39 -38.11
N GLU A 351 20.59 -17.62 -38.52
CA GLU A 351 20.96 -18.75 -37.65
C GLU A 351 21.97 -19.64 -38.40
N GLY A 352 22.89 -20.27 -37.67
CA GLY A 352 23.82 -21.26 -38.25
C GLY A 352 23.10 -22.54 -38.68
N SER A 353 23.63 -23.22 -39.70
CA SER A 353 23.07 -24.50 -40.16
C SER A 353 23.04 -25.53 -39.03
N TYR A 354 21.98 -26.33 -38.95
CA TYR A 354 21.83 -27.39 -37.94
C TYR A 354 22.97 -28.42 -38.00
N SER A 355 23.56 -28.65 -39.18
CA SER A 355 24.72 -29.52 -39.36
C SER A 355 25.96 -29.06 -38.59
N ASP A 356 26.09 -27.75 -38.37
CA ASP A 356 27.31 -27.11 -37.90
C ASP A 356 27.28 -26.86 -36.38
N LYS A 357 26.25 -27.37 -35.69
CA LYS A 357 26.00 -27.18 -34.25
C LYS A 357 25.51 -28.44 -33.53
N ARG A 358 25.88 -29.63 -34.01
CA ARG A 358 25.42 -30.92 -33.44
C ARG A 358 26.20 -31.31 -32.19
N SER A 359 27.48 -30.96 -32.15
CA SER A 359 28.41 -31.38 -31.11
C SER A 359 29.25 -30.19 -30.61
N PRO A 360 29.73 -30.21 -29.36
CA PRO A 360 30.66 -29.19 -28.87
C PRO A 360 31.92 -29.05 -29.71
N THR A 361 32.35 -30.12 -30.40
CA THR A 361 33.51 -30.10 -31.32
C THR A 361 33.28 -29.27 -32.57
N ASP A 362 32.02 -29.07 -33.00
CA ASP A 362 31.70 -28.25 -34.18
C ASP A 362 31.99 -26.76 -33.94
N LEU A 363 32.07 -26.34 -32.65
CA LEU A 363 32.46 -24.99 -32.25
C LEU A 363 33.91 -24.64 -32.64
N ASN A 364 34.76 -25.64 -32.85
CA ASN A 364 36.12 -25.44 -33.32
C ASN A 364 36.18 -24.93 -34.77
N ASN A 365 35.12 -25.16 -35.55
CA ASN A 365 35.00 -24.74 -36.94
C ASN A 365 34.36 -23.34 -37.08
N ILE A 366 34.10 -22.67 -35.96
CA ILE A 366 33.61 -21.29 -35.94
C ILE A 366 34.80 -20.34 -35.96
N PHE A 367 34.76 -19.35 -36.87
CA PHE A 367 35.80 -18.34 -37.01
C PHE A 367 35.29 -16.95 -36.64
N VAL A 368 36.12 -16.17 -35.95
CA VAL A 368 35.87 -14.76 -35.64
C VAL A 368 36.89 -13.90 -36.36
N ARG A 369 36.45 -12.82 -36.98
CA ARG A 369 37.33 -11.89 -37.70
C ARG A 369 38.04 -10.96 -36.71
N SER A 370 39.34 -10.76 -36.89
CA SER A 370 40.10 -9.76 -36.14
C SER A 370 39.86 -8.35 -36.67
N ASP A 371 39.84 -7.37 -35.76
CA ASP A 371 39.67 -5.95 -36.06
C ASP A 371 41.00 -5.30 -36.53
N ARG A 372 42.15 -5.89 -36.17
CA ARG A 372 43.50 -5.38 -36.53
C ARG A 372 43.97 -5.83 -37.92
N GLY A 373 43.63 -7.05 -38.32
CA GLY A 373 43.93 -7.61 -39.63
C GLY A 373 42.77 -8.50 -40.02
N LYS A 374 42.30 -8.45 -41.27
CA LYS A 374 41.07 -9.15 -41.72
C LYS A 374 41.14 -10.69 -41.65
N GLU A 375 42.08 -11.25 -40.91
CA GLU A 375 42.31 -12.67 -40.65
C GLU A 375 41.15 -13.28 -39.85
N LEU A 376 40.89 -14.55 -40.14
CA LEU A 376 39.89 -15.36 -39.46
C LEU A 376 40.58 -16.19 -38.39
N ILE A 377 40.24 -15.96 -37.13
CA ILE A 377 40.79 -16.67 -36.00
C ILE A 377 39.79 -17.74 -35.57
N PRO A 378 40.21 -19.01 -35.45
CA PRO A 378 39.32 -20.07 -34.96
C PRO A 378 38.93 -19.78 -33.51
N LEU A 379 37.66 -19.94 -33.20
CA LEU A 379 37.08 -19.64 -31.89
C LEU A 379 37.74 -20.46 -30.77
N SER A 380 38.18 -21.68 -31.07
CA SER A 380 38.92 -22.57 -30.16
C SER A 380 40.22 -21.97 -29.61
N ASN A 381 40.84 -21.01 -30.32
CA ASN A 381 42.01 -20.29 -29.81
C ASN A 381 41.65 -19.20 -28.80
N LEU A 382 40.38 -18.79 -28.74
CA LEU A 382 39.90 -17.63 -27.98
C LEU A 382 39.04 -18.01 -26.77
N VAL A 383 38.42 -19.20 -26.78
CA VAL A 383 37.50 -19.64 -25.72
C VAL A 383 37.83 -21.04 -25.23
N THR A 384 37.53 -21.31 -23.97
CA THR A 384 37.56 -22.64 -23.37
C THR A 384 36.14 -23.11 -23.06
N PHE A 385 35.81 -24.34 -23.43
CA PHE A 385 34.51 -24.95 -23.21
C PHE A 385 34.56 -25.89 -22.01
N SER A 386 33.58 -25.82 -21.12
CA SER A 386 33.40 -26.81 -20.05
C SER A 386 31.94 -27.24 -19.95
N GLU A 387 31.71 -28.54 -19.95
CA GLU A 387 30.39 -29.12 -19.73
C GLU A 387 30.07 -29.13 -18.23
N PHE A 388 28.86 -28.70 -17.88
CA PHE A 388 28.34 -28.78 -16.52
C PHE A 388 26.84 -29.06 -16.53
N ALA A 389 26.31 -29.57 -15.43
CA ALA A 389 24.89 -29.74 -15.24
C ALA A 389 24.37 -28.68 -14.27
N ASP A 390 23.29 -28.01 -14.65
CA ASP A 390 22.64 -26.99 -13.83
C ASP A 390 21.15 -26.94 -14.16
N SER A 391 20.37 -26.16 -13.43
CA SER A 391 18.95 -26.02 -13.68
C SER A 391 18.64 -25.14 -14.88
N GLY A 392 17.68 -25.59 -15.70
CA GLY A 392 17.16 -24.80 -16.82
C GLY A 392 16.39 -23.54 -16.38
N SER A 393 15.93 -23.50 -15.12
CA SER A 393 15.21 -22.36 -14.55
C SER A 393 15.47 -22.24 -13.06
N LEU A 394 15.75 -21.03 -12.59
CA LEU A 394 15.97 -20.73 -11.18
C LEU A 394 14.76 -20.01 -10.60
N ASN A 395 13.85 -20.80 -10.01
CA ASN A 395 12.57 -20.30 -9.53
C ASN A 395 12.71 -19.49 -8.24
N ARG A 396 11.89 -18.44 -8.16
CA ARG A 396 11.74 -17.61 -6.96
C ARG A 396 10.27 -17.45 -6.60
N TYR A 397 9.98 -17.45 -5.31
CA TYR A 397 8.64 -17.23 -4.77
C TYR A 397 8.71 -16.19 -3.65
N ASN A 398 7.86 -15.16 -3.71
CA ASN A 398 7.90 -14.01 -2.80
C ASN A 398 9.31 -13.40 -2.65
N ARG A 399 10.03 -13.27 -3.77
CA ARG A 399 11.41 -12.76 -3.89
C ARG A 399 12.51 -13.64 -3.25
N LEU A 400 12.16 -14.79 -2.71
CA LEU A 400 13.10 -15.77 -2.18
C LEU A 400 13.40 -16.86 -3.21
N ARG A 401 14.60 -17.44 -3.17
CA ARG A 401 14.92 -18.66 -3.93
C ARG A 401 14.05 -19.78 -3.40
N SER A 402 13.44 -20.56 -4.29
CA SER A 402 12.44 -21.53 -3.87
C SER A 402 12.34 -22.70 -4.83
N ILE A 403 11.99 -23.85 -4.27
CA ILE A 403 11.58 -25.03 -5.01
C ILE A 403 10.12 -25.34 -4.71
N THR A 404 9.41 -25.91 -5.66
CA THR A 404 7.99 -26.29 -5.54
C THR A 404 7.88 -27.79 -5.66
N PHE A 405 7.31 -28.42 -4.64
CA PHE A 405 6.89 -29.82 -4.68
C PHE A 405 5.44 -29.88 -5.15
N ASP A 406 5.18 -30.72 -6.15
CA ASP A 406 3.85 -30.90 -6.71
C ASP A 406 3.46 -32.38 -6.78
N ALA A 407 2.23 -32.69 -6.40
CA ALA A 407 1.68 -34.04 -6.44
C ALA A 407 0.18 -34.05 -6.72
N GLU A 408 -0.27 -35.14 -7.31
CA GLU A 408 -1.69 -35.47 -7.41
C GLU A 408 -2.10 -36.35 -6.23
N LEU A 409 -3.40 -36.41 -5.94
CA LEU A 409 -3.93 -37.06 -4.74
C LEU A 409 -4.68 -38.33 -5.10
N ALA A 410 -4.38 -39.42 -4.40
CA ALA A 410 -5.15 -40.66 -4.51
C ALA A 410 -6.65 -40.43 -4.22
N PRO A 411 -7.55 -41.27 -4.77
CA PRO A 411 -8.97 -41.24 -4.42
C PRO A 411 -9.17 -41.34 -2.90
N GLY A 412 -9.99 -40.46 -2.33
CA GLY A 412 -10.26 -40.41 -0.89
C GLY A 412 -9.18 -39.73 -0.04
N TYR A 413 -8.09 -39.22 -0.62
CA TYR A 413 -7.10 -38.41 0.08
C TYR A 413 -7.32 -36.91 -0.19
N SER A 414 -7.53 -36.14 0.88
CA SER A 414 -7.89 -34.73 0.77
C SER A 414 -6.68 -33.82 0.59
N LEU A 415 -6.91 -32.63 0.01
CA LEU A 415 -5.84 -31.65 -0.17
C LEU A 415 -5.30 -31.15 1.17
N SER A 416 -6.16 -30.99 2.19
CA SER A 416 -5.73 -30.55 3.52
C SER A 416 -4.81 -31.58 4.18
N GLU A 417 -5.17 -32.87 4.17
CA GLU A 417 -4.33 -33.93 4.76
C GLU A 417 -2.97 -34.05 4.06
N ALA A 418 -2.95 -33.90 2.74
CA ALA A 418 -1.71 -33.91 1.97
C ALA A 418 -0.79 -32.74 2.34
N LEU A 419 -1.37 -31.55 2.52
CA LEU A 419 -0.63 -30.36 2.93
C LEU A 419 -0.14 -30.46 4.37
N GLU A 420 -0.96 -30.97 5.29
CA GLU A 420 -0.56 -31.20 6.69
C GLU A 420 0.57 -32.23 6.79
N HIS A 421 0.48 -33.31 6.00
CA HIS A 421 1.54 -34.30 5.92
C HIS A 421 2.85 -33.71 5.38
N MET A 422 2.80 -32.98 4.26
CA MET A 422 3.99 -32.32 3.70
C MET A 422 4.55 -31.25 4.63
N GLU A 423 3.70 -30.44 5.26
CA GLU A 423 4.10 -29.42 6.24
C GLU A 423 4.75 -30.07 7.47
N GLY A 424 4.23 -31.20 7.93
CA GLY A 424 4.82 -32.01 8.99
C GLY A 424 6.22 -32.53 8.63
N LEU A 425 6.37 -33.16 7.46
CA LEU A 425 7.66 -33.64 6.96
C LEU A 425 8.68 -32.52 6.82
N ILE A 426 8.26 -31.36 6.31
CA ILE A 426 9.12 -30.19 6.18
C ILE A 426 9.56 -29.69 7.56
N ARG A 427 8.65 -29.57 8.52
CA ARG A 427 8.99 -29.10 9.87
C ARG A 427 9.84 -30.07 10.68
N GLU A 428 9.71 -31.37 10.43
CA GLU A 428 10.48 -32.40 11.12
C GLU A 428 11.90 -32.55 10.57
N HIS A 429 12.06 -32.49 9.24
CA HIS A 429 13.32 -32.81 8.58
C HIS A 429 14.12 -31.60 8.07
N LEU A 430 13.51 -30.43 7.91
CA LEU A 430 14.21 -29.21 7.47
C LEU A 430 14.51 -28.28 8.65
N PRO A 431 15.59 -27.48 8.56
CA PRO A 431 15.90 -26.51 9.61
C PRO A 431 14.83 -25.40 9.72
N PRO A 432 14.71 -24.74 10.89
CA PRO A 432 13.77 -23.63 11.09
C PRO A 432 13.94 -22.42 10.14
N SER A 433 15.06 -22.34 9.41
CA SER A 433 15.31 -21.34 8.37
C SER A 433 14.51 -21.58 7.09
N ALA A 434 13.97 -22.77 6.89
CA ALA A 434 13.15 -23.10 5.72
C ALA A 434 11.80 -22.40 5.79
N ILE A 435 11.47 -21.62 4.76
CA ILE A 435 10.20 -20.89 4.68
C ILE A 435 9.21 -21.69 3.84
N ILE A 436 8.08 -22.06 4.44
CA ILE A 436 7.00 -22.77 3.74
C ILE A 436 6.09 -21.75 3.06
N GLY A 437 5.85 -21.95 1.77
CA GLY A 437 4.85 -21.24 0.98
C GLY A 437 3.90 -22.24 0.30
N TYR A 438 2.81 -21.71 -0.27
CA TYR A 438 1.83 -22.51 -1.00
C TYR A 438 1.55 -21.84 -2.35
N LYS A 439 1.24 -22.64 -3.38
CA LYS A 439 0.82 -22.17 -4.71
C LYS A 439 -0.51 -22.81 -5.10
N GLY A 440 -1.10 -22.31 -6.18
CA GLY A 440 -2.31 -22.90 -6.78
C GLY A 440 -3.45 -23.12 -5.79
N ASN A 441 -4.01 -24.33 -5.79
CA ASN A 441 -5.11 -24.70 -4.90
C ASN A 441 -4.72 -24.77 -3.44
N SER A 442 -3.46 -25.09 -3.15
CA SER A 442 -2.97 -25.16 -1.78
C SER A 442 -2.99 -23.79 -1.12
N LEU A 443 -2.62 -22.73 -1.86
CA LEU A 443 -2.73 -21.35 -1.40
C LEU A 443 -4.20 -20.96 -1.20
N LYS A 444 -5.04 -21.23 -2.20
CA LYS A 444 -6.47 -20.90 -2.17
C LYS A 444 -7.20 -21.58 -1.00
N LEU A 445 -6.85 -22.81 -0.67
CA LEU A 445 -7.39 -23.52 0.49
C LEU A 445 -7.00 -22.82 1.81
N LYS A 446 -5.71 -22.50 2.01
CA LYS A 446 -5.24 -21.81 3.22
C LYS A 446 -5.84 -20.41 3.37
N GLU A 447 -5.95 -19.63 2.30
CA GLU A 447 -6.57 -18.30 2.32
C GLU A 447 -8.09 -18.37 2.56
N SER A 448 -8.79 -19.30 1.88
CA SER A 448 -10.25 -19.43 1.98
C SER A 448 -10.70 -20.00 3.33
N SER A 449 -9.97 -20.95 3.92
CA SER A 449 -10.34 -21.56 5.20
C SER A 449 -10.37 -20.51 6.33
N SER A 450 -9.35 -19.65 6.42
CA SER A 450 -9.33 -18.56 7.41
C SER A 450 -10.42 -17.50 7.18
N SER A 451 -10.64 -17.11 5.92
CA SER A 451 -11.63 -16.11 5.56
C SER A 451 -13.05 -16.60 5.82
N MET A 452 -13.35 -17.87 5.56
CA MET A 452 -14.69 -18.43 5.75
C MET A 452 -15.07 -18.55 7.21
N ALA A 453 -14.13 -18.93 8.09
CA ALA A 453 -14.38 -18.96 9.53
C ALA A 453 -14.77 -17.58 10.08
N LEU A 454 -14.10 -16.52 9.59
CA LEU A 454 -14.43 -15.13 9.95
C LEU A 454 -15.83 -14.74 9.45
N VAL A 455 -16.14 -15.00 8.17
CA VAL A 455 -17.46 -14.68 7.59
C VAL A 455 -18.57 -15.43 8.31
N PHE A 456 -18.37 -16.70 8.63
CA PHE A 456 -19.32 -17.50 9.37
C PHE A 456 -19.57 -16.93 10.78
N GLY A 457 -18.50 -16.58 11.52
CA GLY A 457 -18.61 -15.94 12.83
C GLY A 457 -19.29 -14.57 12.77
N LEU A 458 -18.99 -13.77 11.74
CA LEU A 458 -19.62 -12.48 11.51
C LEU A 458 -21.11 -12.63 11.15
N ALA A 459 -21.48 -13.58 10.30
CA ALA A 459 -22.87 -13.84 9.95
C ALA A 459 -23.69 -14.25 11.18
N LEU A 460 -23.14 -15.10 12.05
CA LEU A 460 -23.79 -15.50 13.30
C LEU A 460 -23.92 -14.32 14.28
N LEU A 461 -22.89 -13.48 14.39
CA LEU A 461 -22.92 -12.28 15.23
C LEU A 461 -23.95 -11.27 14.73
N VAL A 462 -23.96 -10.94 13.44
CA VAL A 462 -24.89 -9.97 12.86
C VAL A 462 -26.33 -10.50 12.95
N ALA A 463 -26.55 -11.79 12.67
CA ALA A 463 -27.86 -12.40 12.85
C ALA A 463 -28.32 -12.38 14.33
N PHE A 464 -27.41 -12.63 15.28
CA PHE A 464 -27.71 -12.50 16.70
C PHE A 464 -28.08 -11.06 17.10
N LEU A 465 -27.33 -10.06 16.62
CA LEU A 465 -27.59 -8.64 16.92
C LEU A 465 -28.92 -8.16 16.31
N VAL A 466 -29.22 -8.56 15.08
CA VAL A 466 -30.50 -8.24 14.42
C VAL A 466 -31.66 -8.86 15.18
N LEU A 467 -31.53 -10.11 15.63
CA LEU A 467 -32.53 -10.74 16.49
C LEU A 467 -32.64 -10.05 17.86
N ALA A 468 -31.51 -9.61 18.44
CA ALA A 468 -31.52 -8.92 19.73
C ALA A 468 -32.23 -7.57 19.65
N ALA A 469 -32.00 -6.82 18.58
CA ALA A 469 -32.74 -5.60 18.29
C ALA A 469 -34.22 -5.88 18.03
N GLN A 470 -34.54 -6.99 17.37
CA GLN A 470 -35.91 -7.36 17.04
C GLN A 470 -36.72 -7.79 18.28
N PHE A 471 -36.17 -8.66 19.13
CA PHE A 471 -36.84 -9.16 20.33
C PHE A 471 -36.69 -8.24 21.55
N GLU A 472 -35.96 -7.13 21.42
CA GLU A 472 -35.59 -6.23 22.52
C GLU A 472 -34.99 -6.98 23.72
N SER A 473 -34.22 -8.04 23.44
CA SER A 473 -33.72 -8.97 24.46
C SER A 473 -32.51 -9.73 23.93
N PHE A 474 -31.54 -10.03 24.80
CA PHE A 474 -30.39 -10.88 24.45
C PHE A 474 -30.68 -12.37 24.68
N ILE A 475 -31.72 -12.72 25.45
CA ILE A 475 -32.05 -14.11 25.82
C ILE A 475 -32.86 -14.82 24.74
N HIS A 476 -33.84 -14.13 24.14
CA HIS A 476 -34.65 -14.68 23.06
C HIS A 476 -33.83 -15.03 21.80
N PRO A 477 -32.92 -14.16 21.31
CA PRO A 477 -31.99 -14.50 20.23
C PRO A 477 -31.09 -15.67 20.55
N PHE A 478 -30.59 -15.76 21.79
CA PHE A 478 -29.74 -16.87 22.22
C PHE A 478 -30.49 -18.21 22.13
N THR A 479 -31.76 -18.23 22.53
CA THR A 479 -32.63 -19.41 22.44
C THR A 479 -32.84 -19.85 20.98
N VAL A 480 -33.00 -18.89 20.06
CA VAL A 480 -33.11 -19.17 18.62
C VAL A 480 -31.77 -19.63 18.05
N MET A 481 -30.66 -18.96 18.36
CA MET A 481 -29.34 -19.27 17.79
C MET A 481 -28.81 -20.63 18.23
N LEU A 482 -29.27 -21.17 19.36
CA LEU A 482 -28.94 -22.54 19.79
C LEU A 482 -29.37 -23.63 18.79
N THR A 483 -30.29 -23.32 17.87
CA THR A 483 -30.71 -24.26 16.82
C THR A 483 -29.73 -24.32 15.64
N VAL A 484 -28.86 -23.31 15.49
CA VAL A 484 -27.93 -23.22 14.35
C VAL A 484 -26.86 -24.32 14.39
N PRO A 485 -26.16 -24.59 15.52
CA PRO A 485 -25.23 -25.72 15.60
C PRO A 485 -25.87 -27.06 15.28
N VAL A 486 -27.15 -27.24 15.60
CA VAL A 486 -27.90 -28.46 15.28
C VAL A 486 -28.14 -28.61 13.79
N ALA A 487 -28.51 -27.52 13.11
CA ALA A 487 -28.68 -27.51 11.65
C ALA A 487 -27.37 -27.85 10.94
N ILE A 488 -26.26 -27.31 11.45
CA ILE A 488 -24.91 -27.58 10.94
C ILE A 488 -24.53 -29.04 11.19
N ALA A 489 -24.75 -29.57 12.40
CA ALA A 489 -24.50 -30.97 12.69
C ALA A 489 -25.29 -31.88 11.72
N GLY A 490 -26.54 -31.55 11.41
CA GLY A 490 -27.33 -32.27 10.42
C GLY A 490 -26.77 -32.21 9.01
N ALA A 491 -26.32 -31.05 8.57
CA ALA A 491 -25.68 -30.89 7.27
C ALA A 491 -24.35 -31.66 7.17
N LEU A 492 -23.50 -31.58 8.20
CA LEU A 492 -22.23 -32.30 8.27
C LEU A 492 -22.45 -33.81 8.32
N LEU A 493 -23.45 -34.29 9.06
CA LEU A 493 -23.87 -35.69 9.01
C LEU A 493 -24.27 -36.09 7.58
N GLY A 494 -25.03 -35.25 6.88
CA GLY A 494 -25.39 -35.47 5.48
C GLY A 494 -24.18 -35.60 4.56
N LEU A 495 -23.17 -34.74 4.72
CA LEU A 495 -21.91 -34.83 3.97
C LEU A 495 -21.16 -36.13 4.30
N GLN A 496 -21.08 -36.51 5.57
CA GLN A 496 -20.42 -37.74 6.00
C GLN A 496 -21.13 -38.99 5.45
N PHE A 497 -22.46 -39.05 5.52
CA PHE A 497 -23.25 -40.18 4.99
C PHE A 497 -23.13 -40.32 3.47
N MET A 498 -23.00 -39.19 2.75
CA MET A 498 -22.84 -39.16 1.30
C MET A 498 -21.37 -39.18 0.83
N GLY A 499 -20.42 -39.32 1.77
CA GLY A 499 -18.98 -39.38 1.48
C GLY A 499 -18.43 -38.12 0.80
N GLN A 500 -18.98 -36.94 1.11
CA GLN A 500 -18.58 -35.66 0.51
C GLN A 500 -17.66 -34.86 1.43
N SER A 501 -16.77 -34.06 0.83
CA SER A 501 -15.84 -33.18 1.53
C SER A 501 -16.48 -31.85 1.96
N GLN A 502 -15.87 -31.21 2.95
CA GLN A 502 -16.13 -29.83 3.29
C GLN A 502 -15.47 -28.93 2.25
N SER A 503 -16.29 -28.34 1.38
CA SER A 503 -15.84 -27.43 0.32
C SER A 503 -16.48 -26.05 0.46
N ILE A 504 -15.98 -25.11 -0.33
CA ILE A 504 -16.55 -23.76 -0.45
C ILE A 504 -18.05 -23.80 -0.73
N TYR A 505 -18.53 -24.73 -1.56
CA TYR A 505 -19.97 -24.88 -1.84
C TYR A 505 -20.76 -25.41 -0.65
N SER A 506 -20.24 -26.40 0.10
CA SER A 506 -20.95 -26.88 1.30
C SER A 506 -20.99 -25.81 2.39
N GLN A 507 -19.92 -25.03 2.54
CA GLN A 507 -19.85 -23.94 3.52
C GLN A 507 -20.87 -22.81 3.22
N ILE A 508 -21.13 -22.47 1.94
CA ILE A 508 -22.25 -21.57 1.60
C ILE A 508 -23.58 -22.18 2.08
N GLY A 509 -23.78 -23.47 1.84
CA GLY A 509 -24.94 -24.20 2.36
C GLY A 509 -25.07 -24.08 3.88
N LEU A 510 -23.97 -24.23 4.62
CA LEU A 510 -23.94 -24.08 6.07
C LEU A 510 -24.30 -22.66 6.51
N ILE A 511 -23.83 -21.63 5.80
CA ILE A 511 -24.20 -20.23 6.08
C ILE A 511 -25.70 -20.01 5.79
N MET A 512 -26.23 -20.51 4.68
CA MET A 512 -27.67 -20.45 4.37
C MET A 512 -28.53 -21.10 5.46
N LEU A 513 -28.04 -22.20 6.05
CA LEU A 513 -28.74 -22.89 7.12
C LEU A 513 -28.88 -22.06 8.39
N ILE A 514 -27.99 -21.09 8.65
CA ILE A 514 -28.13 -20.18 9.80
C ILE A 514 -29.49 -19.47 9.73
N GLY A 515 -29.79 -18.84 8.59
CA GLY A 515 -31.05 -18.13 8.39
C GLY A 515 -32.26 -19.06 8.28
N LEU A 516 -32.12 -20.19 7.58
CA LEU A 516 -33.20 -21.19 7.43
C LEU A 516 -33.59 -21.85 8.75
N ALA A 517 -32.61 -22.19 9.60
CA ALA A 517 -32.84 -22.77 10.92
C ALA A 517 -33.41 -21.72 11.88
N ALA A 518 -32.82 -20.51 11.90
CA ALA A 518 -33.31 -19.41 12.74
C ALA A 518 -34.76 -19.06 12.43
N LYS A 519 -35.18 -19.11 11.15
CA LYS A 519 -36.58 -18.86 10.74
C LYS A 519 -37.60 -19.69 11.52
N ASN A 520 -37.33 -20.97 11.75
CA ASN A 520 -38.23 -21.86 12.48
C ASN A 520 -38.27 -21.51 13.98
N GLY A 521 -37.10 -21.21 14.57
CA GLY A 521 -37.00 -20.78 15.96
C GLY A 521 -37.68 -19.43 16.23
N ILE A 522 -37.50 -18.46 15.35
CA ILE A 522 -38.13 -17.12 15.43
C ILE A 522 -39.65 -17.25 15.48
N LEU A 523 -40.25 -18.09 14.63
CA LEU A 523 -41.70 -18.25 14.55
C LEU A 523 -42.30 -18.80 15.86
N ILE A 524 -41.57 -19.72 16.53
CA ILE A 524 -42.01 -20.30 17.80
C ILE A 524 -41.87 -19.24 18.91
N VAL A 525 -40.68 -18.66 19.08
CA VAL A 525 -40.38 -17.72 20.17
C VAL A 525 -41.26 -16.48 20.11
N GLU A 526 -41.43 -15.91 18.92
CA GLU A 526 -42.30 -14.74 18.70
C GLU A 526 -43.74 -15.03 19.12
N PHE A 527 -44.25 -16.21 18.79
CA PHE A 527 -45.64 -16.54 19.06
C PHE A 527 -45.90 -16.92 20.51
N ILE A 528 -44.90 -17.50 21.18
CA ILE A 528 -44.93 -17.68 22.64
C ILE A 528 -44.98 -16.31 23.32
N ASN A 529 -44.15 -15.36 22.89
CA ASN A 529 -44.16 -14.00 23.43
C ASN A 529 -45.51 -13.30 23.20
N GLN A 530 -46.11 -13.42 22.01
CA GLN A 530 -47.45 -12.88 21.75
C GLN A 530 -48.52 -13.43 22.71
N LEU A 531 -48.53 -14.75 22.98
CA LEU A 531 -49.48 -15.35 23.93
C LEU A 531 -49.19 -14.96 25.39
N ARG A 532 -47.92 -14.76 25.75
CA ARG A 532 -47.55 -14.23 27.07
C ARG A 532 -48.00 -12.77 27.23
N ASP A 533 -47.93 -11.96 26.17
CA ASP A 533 -48.41 -10.58 26.15
C ASP A 533 -49.93 -10.51 26.32
N GLU A 534 -50.66 -11.49 25.77
CA GLU A 534 -52.11 -11.68 25.92
C GLU A 534 -52.53 -12.22 27.32
N GLY A 535 -51.57 -12.51 28.21
CA GLY A 535 -51.83 -12.96 29.58
C GLY A 535 -52.04 -14.46 29.75
N VAL A 536 -51.73 -15.28 28.73
CA VAL A 536 -51.81 -16.74 28.83
C VAL A 536 -50.71 -17.29 29.76
N GLU A 537 -51.04 -18.27 30.59
CA GLU A 537 -50.09 -18.94 31.49
C GLU A 537 -48.85 -19.44 30.72
N PHE A 538 -47.64 -19.21 31.25
CA PHE A 538 -46.36 -19.48 30.57
C PHE A 538 -46.28 -20.88 29.92
N ARG A 539 -46.71 -21.93 30.64
CA ARG A 539 -46.67 -23.31 30.11
C ARG A 539 -47.68 -23.53 28.99
N GLU A 540 -48.90 -23.01 29.16
CA GLU A 540 -49.96 -23.13 28.17
C GLU A 540 -49.68 -22.28 26.92
N ALA A 541 -49.02 -21.13 27.08
CA ALA A 541 -48.53 -20.29 25.99
C ALA A 541 -47.52 -21.05 25.10
N ILE A 542 -46.59 -21.81 25.70
CA ILE A 542 -45.63 -22.64 24.95
C ILE A 542 -46.35 -23.74 24.16
N LEU A 543 -47.22 -24.50 24.82
CA LEU A 543 -47.95 -25.60 24.19
C LEU A 543 -48.84 -25.10 23.04
N THR A 544 -49.61 -24.06 23.29
CA THR A 544 -50.52 -23.46 22.31
C THR A 544 -49.77 -22.85 21.13
N ALA A 545 -48.64 -22.16 21.39
CA ALA A 545 -47.84 -21.59 20.32
C ALA A 545 -47.22 -22.68 19.43
N CYS A 546 -46.57 -23.68 20.02
CA CYS A 546 -45.96 -24.78 19.28
C CYS A 546 -46.99 -25.58 18.48
N GLU A 547 -48.18 -25.82 19.06
CA GLU A 547 -49.29 -26.47 18.37
C GLU A 547 -49.74 -25.68 17.13
N GLN A 548 -49.96 -24.36 17.28
CA GLN A 548 -50.41 -23.51 16.18
C GLN A 548 -49.33 -23.27 15.11
N ARG A 549 -48.05 -23.45 15.45
CA ARG A 549 -46.92 -23.23 14.53
C ARG A 549 -46.41 -24.50 13.84
N LEU A 550 -46.78 -25.68 14.32
CA LEU A 550 -46.36 -26.96 13.75
C LEU A 550 -46.64 -27.06 12.24
N ARG A 551 -47.89 -26.82 11.81
CA ARG A 551 -48.30 -26.95 10.40
C ARG A 551 -47.54 -25.96 9.49
N PRO A 552 -47.46 -24.65 9.79
CA PRO A 552 -46.63 -23.72 9.02
C PRO A 552 -45.14 -24.09 8.95
N ILE A 553 -44.55 -24.55 10.05
CA ILE A 553 -43.11 -24.91 10.10
C ILE A 553 -42.85 -26.10 9.17
N ILE A 554 -43.63 -27.18 9.30
CA ILE A 554 -43.51 -28.38 8.45
C ILE A 554 -43.70 -28.02 6.97
N MET A 555 -44.69 -27.20 6.63
CA MET A 555 -44.93 -26.78 5.25
C MET A 555 -43.70 -26.05 4.66
N THR A 556 -43.11 -25.11 5.41
CA THR A 556 -41.94 -24.38 4.91
C THR A 556 -40.67 -25.24 4.85
N ALA A 557 -40.48 -26.15 5.81
CA ALA A 557 -39.36 -27.09 5.80
C ALA A 557 -39.47 -28.05 4.62
N LEU A 558 -40.64 -28.66 4.42
CA LEU A 558 -40.89 -29.59 3.32
C LEU A 558 -40.76 -28.90 1.96
N SER A 559 -41.26 -27.66 1.83
CA SER A 559 -41.07 -26.87 0.60
C SER A 559 -39.59 -26.60 0.30
N THR A 560 -38.78 -26.33 1.33
CA THR A 560 -37.34 -26.09 1.16
C THR A 560 -36.61 -27.39 0.78
N VAL A 561 -36.95 -28.50 1.45
CA VAL A 561 -36.40 -29.82 1.15
C VAL A 561 -36.77 -30.26 -0.26
N MET A 562 -38.03 -30.13 -0.67
CA MET A 562 -38.49 -30.47 -2.02
C MET A 562 -37.87 -29.56 -3.09
N GLY A 563 -37.57 -28.29 -2.77
CA GLY A 563 -36.86 -27.39 -3.68
C GLY A 563 -35.36 -27.72 -3.82
N ALA A 564 -34.73 -28.26 -2.77
CA ALA A 564 -33.33 -28.68 -2.79
C ALA A 564 -33.12 -30.12 -3.29
N LEU A 565 -34.16 -30.96 -3.26
CA LEU A 565 -34.10 -32.36 -3.66
C LEU A 565 -33.61 -32.55 -5.12
N PRO A 566 -34.05 -31.75 -6.12
CA PRO A 566 -33.53 -31.85 -7.48
C PRO A 566 -32.04 -31.54 -7.59
N LEU A 567 -31.50 -30.66 -6.73
CA LEU A 567 -30.07 -30.36 -6.71
C LEU A 567 -29.28 -31.57 -6.18
N MET A 568 -29.80 -32.22 -5.13
CA MET A 568 -29.23 -33.43 -4.53
C MET A 568 -29.27 -34.64 -5.48
N LEU A 569 -30.34 -34.80 -6.26
CA LEU A 569 -30.53 -35.92 -7.20
C LEU A 569 -30.10 -35.57 -8.64
N SER A 570 -29.43 -34.45 -8.85
CA SER A 570 -29.04 -34.02 -10.20
C SER A 570 -27.95 -34.92 -10.79
N HIS A 571 -28.03 -35.15 -12.11
CA HIS A 571 -27.06 -35.91 -12.89
C HIS A 571 -26.63 -35.07 -14.11
N GLY A 572 -25.43 -35.29 -14.64
CA GLY A 572 -24.90 -34.61 -15.82
C GLY A 572 -23.83 -33.55 -15.50
N ALA A 573 -23.59 -32.61 -16.42
CA ALA A 573 -22.46 -31.68 -16.30
C ALA A 573 -22.52 -30.81 -15.03
N GLY A 574 -21.49 -30.91 -14.19
CA GLY A 574 -21.32 -30.12 -12.96
C GLY A 574 -22.29 -30.47 -11.84
N TYR A 575 -22.85 -31.68 -11.82
CA TYR A 575 -23.76 -32.13 -10.77
C TYR A 575 -23.08 -32.21 -9.39
N GLU A 576 -21.77 -32.45 -9.33
CA GLU A 576 -21.00 -32.60 -8.09
C GLU A 576 -21.11 -31.36 -7.20
N THR A 577 -21.01 -30.17 -7.79
CA THR A 577 -21.17 -28.90 -7.07
C THR A 577 -22.59 -28.68 -6.54
N ARG A 578 -23.60 -29.02 -7.34
CA ARG A 578 -25.02 -28.84 -7.00
C ARG A 578 -25.47 -29.84 -5.93
N MET A 579 -24.98 -31.07 -6.04
CA MET A 579 -25.25 -32.15 -5.11
C MET A 579 -24.78 -31.78 -3.71
N VAL A 580 -23.56 -31.26 -3.57
CA VAL A 580 -23.00 -30.83 -2.28
C VAL A 580 -23.87 -29.78 -1.60
N VAL A 581 -24.32 -28.74 -2.33
CA VAL A 581 -25.24 -27.72 -1.79
C VAL A 581 -26.60 -28.34 -1.43
N GLY A 582 -27.12 -29.23 -2.28
CA GLY A 582 -28.38 -29.94 -2.07
C GLY A 582 -28.37 -30.80 -0.80
N ILE A 583 -27.31 -31.59 -0.58
CA ILE A 583 -27.14 -32.45 0.61
C ILE A 583 -27.21 -31.61 1.88
N VAL A 584 -26.44 -30.52 1.91
CA VAL A 584 -26.38 -29.62 3.08
C VAL A 584 -27.76 -29.07 3.41
N ILE A 585 -28.52 -28.58 2.42
CA ILE A 585 -29.85 -28.03 2.66
C ILE A 585 -30.84 -29.13 3.07
N VAL A 586 -30.88 -30.27 2.37
CA VAL A 586 -31.84 -31.34 2.63
C VAL A 586 -31.63 -31.93 4.03
N PHE A 587 -30.42 -32.37 4.37
CA PHE A 587 -30.14 -32.96 5.68
C PHE A 587 -30.16 -31.92 6.80
N GLY A 588 -29.58 -30.73 6.55
CA GLY A 588 -29.54 -29.63 7.50
C GLY A 588 -30.93 -29.16 7.90
N VAL A 589 -31.82 -28.86 6.94
CA VAL A 589 -33.20 -28.44 7.21
C VAL A 589 -34.02 -29.57 7.82
N SER A 590 -33.87 -30.81 7.35
CA SER A 590 -34.65 -31.95 7.88
C SER A 590 -34.35 -32.21 9.35
N LEU A 591 -33.05 -32.33 9.71
CA LEU A 591 -32.66 -32.53 11.11
C LEU A 591 -32.96 -31.29 11.95
N ALA A 592 -32.66 -30.09 11.45
CA ALA A 592 -32.96 -28.85 12.15
C ALA A 592 -34.44 -28.73 12.47
N THR A 593 -35.34 -29.06 11.54
CA THR A 593 -36.79 -28.91 11.76
C THR A 593 -37.28 -29.82 12.88
N VAL A 594 -36.89 -31.09 12.88
CA VAL A 594 -37.29 -32.04 13.92
C VAL A 594 -36.75 -31.61 15.27
N VAL A 595 -35.46 -31.29 15.36
CA VAL A 595 -34.84 -30.92 16.64
C VAL A 595 -35.33 -29.56 17.14
N THR A 596 -35.48 -28.56 16.26
CA THR A 596 -35.95 -27.20 16.62
C THR A 596 -37.33 -27.22 17.25
N LEU A 597 -38.25 -28.07 16.77
CA LEU A 597 -39.61 -28.21 17.32
C LEU A 597 -39.62 -28.67 18.78
N PHE A 598 -38.59 -29.37 19.25
CA PHE A 598 -38.48 -29.77 20.66
C PHE A 598 -37.51 -28.87 21.43
N LEU A 599 -36.36 -28.56 20.84
CA LEU A 599 -35.28 -27.83 21.47
C LEU A 599 -35.66 -26.40 21.85
N VAL A 600 -36.26 -25.64 20.92
CA VAL A 600 -36.64 -24.24 21.16
C VAL A 600 -37.61 -24.09 22.34
N PRO A 601 -38.76 -24.77 22.38
CA PRO A 601 -39.69 -24.63 23.51
C PRO A 601 -39.11 -25.11 24.84
N MET A 602 -38.26 -26.15 24.86
CA MET A 602 -37.64 -26.59 26.10
C MET A 602 -36.56 -25.62 26.62
N VAL A 603 -35.71 -25.08 25.73
CA VAL A 603 -34.69 -24.07 26.09
C VAL A 603 -35.39 -22.77 26.51
N TYR A 604 -36.43 -22.38 25.79
CA TYR A 604 -37.26 -21.23 26.16
C TYR A 604 -37.87 -21.41 27.56
N SER A 605 -38.40 -22.59 27.88
CA SER A 605 -38.93 -22.92 29.22
C SER A 605 -37.88 -22.79 30.32
N LEU A 606 -36.63 -23.21 30.04
CA LEU A 606 -35.52 -23.17 31.01
C LEU A 606 -35.02 -21.74 31.27
N ILE A 607 -34.79 -20.96 30.22
CA ILE A 607 -34.06 -19.68 30.29
C ILE A 607 -35.02 -18.47 30.39
N SER A 608 -36.21 -18.56 29.77
CA SER A 608 -37.13 -17.41 29.64
C SER A 608 -38.22 -17.34 30.73
N LYS A 609 -38.13 -18.16 31.78
CA LYS A 609 -39.11 -18.18 32.89
C LYS A 609 -39.16 -16.86 33.66
N HIS A 610 -38.03 -16.15 33.75
CA HIS A 610 -37.89 -14.87 34.46
C HIS A 610 -37.70 -13.66 33.54
N THR A 611 -37.84 -13.83 32.22
CA THR A 611 -37.75 -12.69 31.28
C THR A 611 -39.09 -11.99 31.15
N GLY A 612 -39.05 -10.66 31.06
CA GLY A 612 -40.20 -9.85 30.72
C GLY A 612 -40.65 -10.05 29.27
N SER A 613 -41.91 -9.75 29.01
CA SER A 613 -42.52 -9.63 27.69
C SER A 613 -41.97 -8.42 26.93
N ILE A 614 -42.05 -8.43 25.59
CA ILE A 614 -41.56 -7.34 24.71
C ILE A 614 -42.23 -6.00 25.08
N SER A 615 -43.50 -6.05 25.51
CA SER A 615 -44.27 -4.88 25.90
C SER A 615 -44.17 -4.54 27.38
N ASP A 616 -43.35 -5.22 28.19
CA ASP A 616 -43.22 -4.95 29.62
C ASP A 616 -42.53 -3.61 29.92
N VAL A 617 -41.55 -3.19 29.12
CA VAL A 617 -40.93 -1.86 29.28
C VAL A 617 -41.93 -0.77 28.91
N SER A 618 -42.70 -0.98 27.84
CA SER A 618 -43.77 -0.06 27.41
C SER A 618 -44.89 0.01 28.45
N ARG A 619 -45.30 -1.12 29.03
CA ARG A 619 -46.31 -1.18 30.10
C ARG A 619 -45.80 -0.61 31.41
N LYS A 620 -44.53 -0.83 31.77
CA LYS A 620 -43.90 -0.18 32.93
C LYS A 620 -43.86 1.32 32.75
N LEU A 621 -43.43 1.79 31.57
CA LEU A 621 -43.40 3.21 31.24
C LEU A 621 -44.82 3.82 31.22
N GLU A 622 -45.81 3.16 30.62
CA GLU A 622 -47.21 3.60 30.66
C GLU A 622 -47.73 3.62 32.10
N SER A 623 -47.46 2.58 32.90
CA SER A 623 -47.90 2.51 34.31
C SER A 623 -47.22 3.55 35.21
N GLU A 624 -45.95 3.87 34.97
CA GLU A 624 -45.23 4.94 35.66
C GLU A 624 -45.69 6.34 35.22
N LEU A 625 -46.15 6.47 33.96
CA LEU A 625 -46.72 7.71 33.44
C LEU A 625 -48.17 7.94 33.90
N THR A 626 -48.96 6.89 34.17
CA THR A 626 -50.41 7.02 34.48
C THR A 626 -50.80 6.76 35.93
N GLY A 627 -49.94 6.17 36.76
CA GLY A 627 -50.20 6.02 38.20
C GLY A 627 -51.28 5.02 38.63
N GLU A 628 -51.98 4.33 37.71
CA GLU A 628 -52.94 3.25 38.00
C GLU A 628 -53.14 2.32 36.76
N GLU A 629 -53.65 1.09 37.02
CA GLU A 629 -53.69 -0.11 36.16
C GLU A 629 -54.43 -0.01 34.78
N THR A 630 -54.00 -0.83 33.81
CA THR A 630 -54.32 -0.90 32.34
C THR A 630 -55.78 -1.24 31.92
N PRO A 631 -56.18 -1.26 30.59
CA PRO A 631 -56.08 -0.33 29.42
C PRO A 631 -57.48 -0.17 28.69
N PRO A 632 -57.71 0.28 27.39
CA PRO A 632 -56.79 0.57 26.25
C PRO A 632 -57.09 1.76 25.28
N LYS A 633 -56.06 2.26 24.56
CA LYS A 633 -55.90 2.26 23.05
C LYS A 633 -54.92 3.33 22.49
N MET A 634 -53.90 2.84 21.76
CA MET A 634 -53.17 3.34 20.55
C MET A 634 -52.93 4.85 20.28
N LYS A 635 -51.65 5.24 20.05
CA LYS A 635 -51.05 5.55 18.71
C LYS A 635 -49.57 6.02 18.74
N HIS A 636 -48.75 5.32 17.94
CA HIS A 636 -47.55 5.67 17.15
C HIS A 636 -46.48 6.69 17.61
N ALA A 637 -45.29 6.12 17.91
CA ALA A 637 -44.02 6.28 17.17
C ALA A 637 -43.72 7.62 16.46
N ALA A 638 -42.81 8.41 17.03
CA ALA A 638 -41.99 9.39 16.31
C ALA A 638 -40.78 9.83 17.16
N LEU A 639 -39.70 9.04 17.20
CA LEU A 639 -38.45 9.48 17.87
C LEU A 639 -37.16 9.19 17.07
N LEU A 640 -37.30 8.77 15.80
CA LEU A 640 -36.16 8.58 14.90
C LEU A 640 -35.67 9.84 14.15
N PRO A 641 -36.41 10.95 13.96
CA PRO A 641 -35.91 12.07 13.16
C PRO A 641 -35.11 13.11 13.96
N LEU A 642 -35.13 13.07 15.30
CA LEU A 642 -34.46 14.09 16.14
C LEU A 642 -32.93 13.85 16.24
N LEU A 643 -32.50 12.58 16.15
CA LEU A 643 -31.07 12.20 16.19
C LEU A 643 -30.32 12.57 14.91
N LEU A 644 -31.02 12.66 13.76
CA LEU A 644 -30.40 13.07 12.49
C LEU A 644 -30.13 14.59 12.42
N PHE A 645 -30.91 15.40 13.14
CA PHE A 645 -30.77 16.87 13.09
C PHE A 645 -29.64 17.39 14.00
N ALA A 646 -29.29 16.65 15.06
CA ALA A 646 -28.18 17.00 15.95
C ALA A 646 -26.78 16.80 15.31
N PHE A 647 -26.66 16.00 14.26
CA PHE A 647 -25.40 15.72 13.58
C PHE A 647 -24.94 16.83 12.61
N LEU A 648 -25.86 17.71 12.19
CA LEU A 648 -25.58 18.76 11.19
C LEU A 648 -25.07 20.09 11.77
N LEU A 649 -25.03 20.25 13.10
CA LEU A 649 -24.72 21.53 13.78
C LEU A 649 -23.47 21.50 14.68
N LEU A 650 -22.67 20.41 14.67
CA LEU A 650 -21.45 20.38 15.46
C LEU A 650 -20.34 21.23 14.81
N PRO A 651 -19.81 22.26 15.50
CA PRO A 651 -18.65 23.01 15.01
C PRO A 651 -17.45 22.07 14.91
N SER A 652 -16.82 22.05 13.74
CA SER A 652 -15.69 21.16 13.41
C SER A 652 -14.53 21.35 14.41
N CYS A 653 -14.09 20.28 15.06
CA CYS A 653 -13.02 20.31 16.06
C CYS A 653 -11.65 20.48 15.39
N ASN A 654 -10.81 21.40 15.89
CA ASN A 654 -9.39 21.49 15.51
C ASN A 654 -8.52 20.63 16.44
N LEU A 655 -7.82 19.63 15.88
CA LEU A 655 -6.97 18.70 16.62
C LEU A 655 -5.50 19.15 16.79
N ALA A 656 -5.11 20.29 16.21
CA ALA A 656 -3.78 20.84 16.38
C ALA A 656 -3.56 21.29 17.84
N PRO A 657 -2.39 20.99 18.45
CA PRO A 657 -2.05 21.55 19.75
C PRO A 657 -1.97 23.08 19.68
N LYS A 658 -2.28 23.76 20.79
CA LYS A 658 -2.13 25.21 20.88
C LYS A 658 -0.66 25.57 20.69
N TYR A 659 -0.39 26.38 19.67
CA TYR A 659 0.95 26.86 19.38
C TYR A 659 1.44 27.78 20.50
N LEU A 660 2.62 27.49 21.04
CA LEU A 660 3.29 28.27 22.09
C LEU A 660 4.76 28.41 21.71
N VAL A 661 5.24 29.65 21.57
CA VAL A 661 6.65 29.93 21.26
C VAL A 661 7.50 29.57 22.49
N PRO A 662 8.49 28.66 22.38
CA PRO A 662 9.38 28.32 23.48
C PRO A 662 10.26 29.53 23.83
N GLN A 663 10.26 29.94 25.10
CA GLN A 663 11.13 31.02 25.55
C GLN A 663 12.50 30.46 25.98
N PRO A 664 13.61 30.81 25.29
CA PRO A 664 14.95 30.49 25.78
C PRO A 664 15.25 31.24 27.07
N LYS A 665 16.03 30.64 27.98
CA LYS A 665 16.55 31.33 29.16
C LYS A 665 17.65 32.29 28.73
N LEU A 666 17.27 33.52 28.43
CA LEU A 666 18.21 34.57 28.03
C LEU A 666 18.73 35.32 29.28
N PRO A 667 20.02 35.70 29.31
CA PRO A 667 20.54 36.55 30.38
C PRO A 667 19.86 37.93 30.33
N THR A 668 19.57 38.50 31.50
CA THR A 668 18.86 39.79 31.62
C THR A 668 19.74 41.01 31.30
N GLU A 669 21.05 40.82 31.17
CA GLU A 669 22.06 41.86 30.87
C GLU A 669 23.15 41.31 29.92
N PHE A 670 23.55 42.10 28.91
CA PHE A 670 24.75 41.81 28.11
C PHE A 670 26.00 42.33 28.82
N LYS A 671 27.17 41.70 28.56
CA LYS A 671 28.44 42.13 29.16
C LYS A 671 28.86 43.53 28.71
N THR A 672 28.35 44.00 27.57
CA THR A 672 28.75 45.29 26.98
C THR A 672 27.64 46.36 26.88
N SER A 673 26.35 46.11 27.21
CA SER A 673 25.34 47.17 27.46
C SER A 673 23.94 46.67 27.89
N GLY A 674 23.23 47.48 28.71
CA GLY A 674 21.75 47.64 28.81
C GLY A 674 20.84 46.47 29.25
N PRO A 675 19.65 46.74 29.87
CA PRO A 675 18.70 45.70 30.28
C PRO A 675 17.88 45.11 29.12
N TRP A 676 17.68 43.79 29.14
CA TRP A 676 16.94 42.99 28.15
C TRP A 676 15.40 43.13 28.25
N ARG A 677 14.68 43.18 27.12
CA ARG A 677 13.21 43.10 27.03
C ARG A 677 12.74 42.04 26.04
N THR A 678 11.64 41.34 26.36
CA THR A 678 10.97 40.38 25.47
C THR A 678 10.13 41.15 24.45
N ALA A 679 10.37 40.98 23.14
CA ALA A 679 9.65 41.70 22.11
C ALA A 679 8.80 40.77 21.21
N LYS A 680 8.21 41.36 20.17
CA LYS A 680 7.25 40.76 19.23
C LYS A 680 7.83 40.83 17.81
N PRO A 681 7.71 39.77 16.97
CA PRO A 681 8.22 39.77 15.60
C PRO A 681 7.77 40.99 14.78
N ARG A 682 8.72 41.70 14.17
CA ARG A 682 8.53 42.92 13.34
C ARG A 682 9.39 42.87 12.08
N ASP A 683 9.34 41.73 11.42
CA ASP A 683 10.08 41.35 10.22
C ASP A 683 9.49 41.96 8.93
N ASP A 684 8.36 42.65 9.04
CA ASP A 684 7.67 43.44 8.01
C ASP A 684 8.21 44.88 7.86
N ALA A 685 8.99 45.37 8.82
CA ALA A 685 9.59 46.70 8.76
C ALA A 685 10.72 46.77 7.72
N SER A 686 10.71 47.80 6.86
CA SER A 686 11.77 48.04 5.88
C SER A 686 13.12 48.23 6.59
N ARG A 687 14.12 47.41 6.21
CA ARG A 687 15.45 47.37 6.81
C ARG A 687 16.41 48.44 6.26
N GLY A 688 15.95 49.24 5.29
CA GLY A 688 16.67 50.35 4.67
C GLY A 688 17.95 49.95 3.91
N HIS A 689 18.55 50.89 3.20
CA HIS A 689 19.87 50.73 2.57
C HIS A 689 20.98 51.00 3.60
N TRP A 690 21.17 50.10 4.56
CA TRP A 690 22.08 50.27 5.70
C TRP A 690 23.53 50.61 5.28
N TRP A 691 23.97 50.16 4.11
CA TRP A 691 25.31 50.42 3.60
C TRP A 691 25.54 51.90 3.24
N SER A 692 24.47 52.69 3.09
CA SER A 692 24.56 54.15 2.93
C SER A 692 25.20 54.85 4.14
N LEU A 693 25.16 54.23 5.33
CA LEU A 693 25.83 54.72 6.54
C LEU A 693 27.35 54.81 6.41
N PHE A 694 27.95 54.06 5.47
CA PHE A 694 29.38 54.12 5.18
C PHE A 694 29.76 55.26 4.22
N GLY A 695 28.79 55.94 3.60
CA GLY A 695 29.04 57.10 2.74
C GLY A 695 29.73 56.80 1.40
N ASP A 696 29.80 55.54 0.96
CA ASP A 696 30.50 55.14 -0.27
C ASP A 696 29.54 54.98 -1.47
N ALA A 697 29.65 55.88 -2.44
CA ALA A 697 28.82 55.88 -3.65
C ALA A 697 29.06 54.68 -4.56
N ARG A 698 30.26 54.10 -4.57
CA ARG A 698 30.59 52.93 -5.37
C ARG A 698 30.02 51.66 -4.75
N LEU A 699 30.08 51.54 -3.42
CA LEU A 699 29.41 50.46 -2.70
C LEU A 699 27.90 50.48 -2.97
N ASN A 700 27.27 51.67 -2.95
CA ASN A 700 25.85 51.83 -3.30
C ASN A 700 25.52 51.29 -4.72
N ALA A 701 26.37 51.58 -5.70
CA ALA A 701 26.18 51.11 -7.07
C ALA A 701 26.33 49.57 -7.18
N LEU A 702 27.34 48.99 -6.53
CA LEU A 702 27.56 47.55 -6.53
C LEU A 702 26.42 46.80 -5.80
N MET A 703 25.92 47.34 -4.69
CA MET A 703 24.77 46.78 -3.97
C MET A 703 23.53 46.72 -4.84
N LYS A 704 23.21 47.82 -5.54
CA LYS A 704 22.06 47.85 -6.46
C LYS A 704 22.21 46.84 -7.61
N GLN A 705 23.43 46.67 -8.13
CA GLN A 705 23.71 45.69 -9.17
C GLN A 705 23.55 44.25 -8.65
N ALA A 706 24.05 43.96 -7.44
CA ALA A 706 23.92 42.65 -6.80
C ALA A 706 22.44 42.27 -6.56
N GLU A 707 21.62 43.19 -6.07
CA GLU A 707 20.18 42.94 -5.83
C GLU A 707 19.42 42.56 -7.10
N THR A 708 19.85 43.07 -8.27
CA THR A 708 19.19 42.76 -9.55
C THR A 708 19.82 41.58 -10.29
N GLY A 709 21.12 41.33 -10.11
CA GLY A 709 21.89 40.40 -10.94
C GLY A 709 22.35 39.12 -10.24
N SER A 710 22.20 39.00 -8.92
CA SER A 710 22.76 37.86 -8.18
C SER A 710 21.96 36.56 -8.36
N PRO A 711 22.57 35.46 -8.83
CA PRO A 711 21.89 34.17 -8.98
C PRO A 711 21.43 33.56 -7.65
N THR A 712 22.10 33.88 -6.55
CA THR A 712 21.72 33.37 -5.21
C THR A 712 20.39 33.95 -4.76
N LEU A 713 20.14 35.24 -5.06
CA LEU A 713 18.89 35.92 -4.75
C LEU A 713 17.76 35.49 -5.70
N GLU A 714 18.09 35.26 -6.98
CA GLU A 714 17.15 34.70 -7.96
C GLU A 714 16.65 33.31 -7.53
N LEU A 715 17.56 32.43 -7.10
CA LEU A 715 17.22 31.13 -6.54
C LEU A 715 16.30 31.24 -5.32
N ALA A 716 16.59 32.15 -4.40
CA ALA A 716 15.75 32.38 -3.22
C ALA A 716 14.36 32.94 -3.60
N ALA A 717 14.26 33.82 -4.61
CA ALA A 717 12.99 34.34 -5.10
C ALA A 717 12.12 33.24 -5.74
N HIS A 718 12.73 32.28 -6.45
CA HIS A 718 12.02 31.13 -7.00
C HIS A 718 11.53 30.18 -5.90
N ARG A 719 12.30 29.95 -4.83
CA ARG A 719 11.83 29.18 -3.66
C ARG A 719 10.59 29.81 -3.01
N VAL A 720 10.57 31.13 -2.86
CA VAL A 720 9.37 31.84 -2.36
C VAL A 720 8.18 31.66 -3.29
N THR A 721 8.40 31.72 -4.61
CA THR A 721 7.35 31.54 -5.61
C THR A 721 6.78 30.12 -5.57
N GLU A 722 7.65 29.12 -5.47
CA GLU A 722 7.31 27.70 -5.28
C GLU A 722 6.51 27.51 -3.98
N ALA A 723 7.02 28.01 -2.85
CA ALA A 723 6.36 27.86 -1.56
C ALA A 723 4.98 28.53 -1.51
N LYS A 724 4.81 29.72 -2.12
CA LYS A 724 3.50 30.37 -2.28
C LYS A 724 2.56 29.58 -3.21
N ALA A 725 3.09 28.89 -4.23
CA ALA A 725 2.29 28.02 -5.08
C ALA A 725 1.85 26.75 -4.34
N LEU A 726 2.75 26.11 -3.59
CA LEU A 726 2.45 24.95 -2.74
C LEU A 726 1.45 25.30 -1.64
N ALA A 727 1.57 26.47 -1.00
CA ALA A 727 0.59 26.94 -0.02
C ALA A 727 -0.81 27.15 -0.61
N ARG A 728 -0.89 27.61 -1.87
CA ARG A 728 -2.16 27.68 -2.61
C ARG A 728 -2.71 26.29 -2.93
N ALA A 729 -1.85 25.33 -3.27
CA ALA A 729 -2.23 23.93 -3.50
C ALA A 729 -2.74 23.25 -2.22
N ASP A 730 -2.06 23.42 -1.09
CA ASP A 730 -2.50 22.92 0.22
C ASP A 730 -3.86 23.53 0.63
N ARG A 731 -4.11 24.79 0.28
CA ARG A 731 -5.40 25.46 0.50
C ARG A 731 -6.49 24.97 -0.47
N ALA A 732 -6.14 24.49 -1.65
CA ALA A 732 -7.10 24.05 -2.66
C ALA A 732 -7.92 22.85 -2.17
N GLY A 733 -7.35 22.00 -1.30
CA GLY A 733 -8.08 20.88 -0.68
C GLY A 733 -9.29 21.28 0.17
N LEU A 734 -9.43 22.54 0.56
CA LEU A 734 -10.62 23.05 1.25
C LEU A 734 -11.84 23.23 0.33
N PHE A 735 -11.62 23.22 -0.98
CA PHE A 735 -12.66 23.40 -1.98
C PHE A 735 -12.91 22.08 -2.72
N PRO A 736 -14.14 21.81 -3.15
CA PRO A 736 -14.42 20.69 -4.04
C PRO A 736 -13.71 20.91 -5.37
N PHE A 737 -13.26 19.83 -5.99
CA PHE A 737 -12.71 19.87 -7.34
C PHE A 737 -13.48 18.93 -8.26
N LEU A 738 -13.42 19.26 -9.55
CA LEU A 738 -14.09 18.54 -10.61
C LEU A 738 -13.02 18.06 -11.59
N THR A 739 -12.94 16.75 -11.79
CA THR A 739 -11.96 16.12 -12.67
C THR A 739 -12.67 15.64 -13.92
N LEU A 740 -12.25 16.13 -15.09
CA LEU A 740 -12.66 15.56 -16.36
C LEU A 740 -11.64 14.50 -16.77
N ASN A 741 -12.04 13.25 -16.70
CA ASN A 741 -11.25 12.09 -17.07
C ASN A 741 -11.64 11.62 -18.47
N GLY A 742 -10.78 11.92 -19.44
CA GLY A 742 -10.87 11.36 -20.80
C GLY A 742 -9.87 10.23 -20.96
N ALA A 743 -10.35 8.99 -21.12
CA ALA A 743 -9.51 7.83 -21.35
C ALA A 743 -9.86 7.20 -22.70
N ALA A 744 -8.85 7.02 -23.55
CA ALA A 744 -8.96 6.26 -24.79
C ALA A 744 -8.07 5.02 -24.66
N THR A 745 -8.60 3.98 -24.05
CA THR A 745 -7.85 2.75 -23.82
C THR A 745 -8.04 1.83 -25.01
N ARG A 746 -6.94 1.54 -25.71
CA ARG A 746 -6.93 0.61 -26.84
C ARG A 746 -6.18 -0.64 -26.44
N ASP A 747 -6.92 -1.61 -25.93
CA ASP A 747 -6.34 -2.87 -25.48
C ASP A 747 -6.50 -3.91 -26.60
N ARG A 748 -5.38 -4.52 -26.99
CA ARG A 748 -5.39 -5.72 -27.81
C ARG A 748 -5.24 -6.92 -26.89
N GLY A 749 -6.32 -7.68 -26.77
CA GLY A 749 -6.27 -8.97 -26.13
C GLY A 749 -5.33 -9.89 -26.89
N SER A 750 -4.30 -10.41 -26.21
CA SER A 750 -3.45 -11.44 -26.81
C SER A 750 -4.34 -12.61 -27.25
N SER A 751 -4.18 -13.05 -28.50
CA SER A 751 -4.87 -14.23 -29.02
C SER A 751 -4.51 -15.51 -28.26
N ASN A 752 -3.45 -15.47 -27.42
CA ASN A 752 -3.01 -16.57 -26.58
C ASN A 752 -3.58 -16.54 -25.16
N MET A 753 -4.41 -15.55 -24.79
CA MET A 753 -5.16 -15.54 -23.53
C MET A 753 -6.59 -16.04 -23.73
N GLN A 754 -6.89 -17.22 -23.19
CA GLN A 754 -8.10 -18.00 -23.51
C GLN A 754 -9.44 -17.43 -23.00
N PHE A 755 -9.46 -16.28 -22.30
CA PHE A 755 -10.69 -15.72 -21.70
C PHE A 755 -10.88 -14.22 -21.94
N GLN A 756 -10.64 -13.78 -23.17
CA GLN A 756 -11.29 -12.58 -23.68
C GLN A 756 -12.31 -13.04 -24.72
N PHE A 757 -13.57 -12.59 -24.61
CA PHE A 757 -14.67 -12.84 -25.58
C PHE A 757 -14.37 -12.32 -27.02
N ALA A 758 -13.12 -11.99 -27.30
CA ALA A 758 -12.60 -11.32 -28.47
C ALA A 758 -11.07 -11.56 -28.58
N GLY A 759 -10.62 -12.82 -28.58
CA GLY A 759 -9.21 -13.15 -28.77
C GLY A 759 -8.67 -12.53 -30.07
N GLY A 760 -7.56 -11.79 -29.98
CA GLY A 760 -6.94 -11.09 -31.11
C GLY A 760 -7.63 -9.80 -31.57
N ARG A 761 -8.81 -9.45 -31.02
CA ARG A 761 -9.50 -8.20 -31.38
C ARG A 761 -8.96 -7.05 -30.55
N THR A 762 -8.69 -5.96 -31.24
CA THR A 762 -8.35 -4.70 -30.61
C THR A 762 -9.65 -4.01 -30.20
N ARG A 763 -9.84 -3.78 -28.90
CA ARG A 763 -10.99 -3.04 -28.39
C ARG A 763 -10.52 -1.65 -27.99
N THR A 764 -11.12 -0.65 -28.60
CA THR A 764 -10.99 0.73 -28.15
C THR A 764 -12.15 1.03 -27.21
N VAL A 765 -11.86 1.44 -25.99
CA VAL A 765 -12.82 1.99 -25.04
C VAL A 765 -12.53 3.47 -24.92
N LEU A 766 -13.50 4.27 -25.32
CA LEU A 766 -13.50 5.70 -25.10
C LEU A 766 -14.39 5.95 -23.88
N GLY A 767 -13.79 6.45 -22.81
CA GLY A 767 -14.45 6.90 -21.60
C GLY A 767 -14.26 8.40 -21.43
N ALA A 768 -15.34 9.12 -21.16
CA ALA A 768 -15.30 10.50 -20.72
C ALA A 768 -16.12 10.59 -19.43
N THR A 769 -15.45 10.60 -18.28
CA THR A 769 -16.09 10.73 -16.96
C THR A 769 -15.79 12.09 -16.36
N LEU A 770 -16.78 12.61 -15.64
CA LEU A 770 -16.69 13.80 -14.83
C LEU A 770 -16.83 13.33 -13.38
N ASP A 771 -15.76 13.49 -12.63
CA ASP A 771 -15.63 13.04 -11.25
C ASP A 771 -15.63 14.27 -10.35
N PHE A 772 -16.61 14.35 -9.47
CA PHE A 772 -16.69 15.35 -8.41
C PHE A 772 -16.27 14.69 -7.11
N ASP A 773 -15.25 15.24 -6.46
CA ASP A 773 -14.70 14.73 -5.21
C ASP A 773 -14.58 15.87 -4.18
N TYR A 774 -15.07 15.61 -2.96
CA TYR A 774 -14.96 16.56 -1.85
C TYR A 774 -14.80 15.86 -0.49
N GLU A 775 -13.67 16.07 0.19
CA GLU A 775 -13.45 15.58 1.55
C GLU A 775 -14.02 16.56 2.59
N LEU A 776 -14.92 16.07 3.45
CA LEU A 776 -15.53 16.87 4.50
C LEU A 776 -14.58 17.02 5.70
N ASP A 777 -14.21 18.27 6.01
CA ASP A 777 -13.23 18.60 7.05
C ASP A 777 -13.84 18.69 8.47
N PHE A 778 -14.27 17.56 9.03
CA PHE A 778 -14.83 17.49 10.39
C PHE A 778 -13.77 17.69 11.50
N TRP A 779 -12.55 17.21 11.25
CA TRP A 779 -11.47 17.10 12.24
C TRP A 779 -10.36 18.15 12.07
N GLY A 780 -10.55 19.10 11.14
CA GLY A 780 -9.61 20.18 10.86
C GLY A 780 -8.35 19.75 10.09
N LYS A 781 -8.35 18.59 9.43
CA LYS A 781 -7.23 18.06 8.62
C LYS A 781 -6.85 19.04 7.50
N LEU A 782 -7.82 19.40 6.65
CA LEU A 782 -7.57 20.26 5.48
C LEU A 782 -7.26 21.70 5.91
N ARG A 783 -7.93 22.21 6.95
CA ARG A 783 -7.63 23.53 7.54
C ARG A 783 -6.22 23.59 8.12
N ASN A 784 -5.80 22.57 8.86
CA ASN A 784 -4.46 22.50 9.42
C ASN A 784 -3.40 22.36 8.32
N GLN A 785 -3.66 21.58 7.27
CA GLN A 785 -2.77 21.47 6.11
C GLN A 785 -2.59 22.83 5.41
N GLY A 786 -3.67 23.56 5.15
CA GLY A 786 -3.60 24.92 4.60
C GLY A 786 -2.87 25.91 5.51
N SER A 787 -3.03 25.79 6.84
CA SER A 787 -2.29 26.62 7.80
C SER A 787 -0.79 26.30 7.83
N ALA A 788 -0.42 25.02 7.72
CA ALA A 788 0.97 24.58 7.61
C ALA A 788 1.61 25.11 6.32
N GLY A 789 0.92 24.98 5.19
CA GLY A 789 1.37 25.51 3.90
C GLY A 789 1.62 27.02 3.93
N ARG A 790 0.71 27.80 4.55
CA ARG A 790 0.91 29.25 4.73
C ARG A 790 2.15 29.56 5.57
N ALA A 791 2.31 28.91 6.73
CA ALA A 791 3.46 29.14 7.60
C ALA A 791 4.79 28.79 6.92
N ARG A 792 4.85 27.72 6.11
CA ARG A 792 6.04 27.41 5.29
C ARG A 792 6.34 28.50 4.26
N ALA A 793 5.32 29.03 3.57
CA ALA A 793 5.52 30.11 2.60
C ALA A 793 6.02 31.41 3.26
N GLU A 794 5.55 31.71 4.46
CA GLU A 794 6.05 32.85 5.24
C GLU A 794 7.48 32.62 5.77
N ALA A 795 7.85 31.37 6.09
CA ALA A 795 9.22 31.01 6.47
C ALA A 795 10.19 31.22 5.30
N GLU A 796 9.86 30.71 4.10
CA GLU A 796 10.67 30.90 2.88
C GLU A 796 10.78 32.37 2.48
N GLN A 797 9.72 33.17 2.72
CA GLN A 797 9.77 34.62 2.55
C GLN A 797 10.79 35.30 3.49
N SER A 798 10.95 34.76 4.70
CA SER A 798 11.93 35.20 5.67
C SER A 798 13.34 34.74 5.29
N ASP A 799 13.49 33.52 4.77
CA ASP A 799 14.77 33.01 4.24
C ASP A 799 15.27 33.80 3.02
N TYR A 800 14.38 34.27 2.15
CA TYR A 800 14.73 35.22 1.09
C TYR A 800 15.35 36.50 1.65
N GLN A 801 14.76 37.05 2.72
CA GLN A 801 15.28 38.24 3.38
C GLN A 801 16.62 37.96 4.09
N ASN A 802 16.81 36.73 4.61
CA ASN A 802 18.09 36.29 5.16
C ASN A 802 19.18 36.20 4.07
N ALA A 803 18.83 35.62 2.92
CA ALA A 803 19.72 35.53 1.76
C ALA A 803 20.12 36.92 1.23
N LEU A 804 19.16 37.85 1.16
CA LEU A 804 19.40 39.24 0.79
C LEU A 804 20.39 39.92 1.76
N LEU A 805 20.14 39.83 3.06
CA LEU A 805 21.04 40.39 4.08
C LEU A 805 22.43 39.74 4.03
N GLY A 806 22.48 38.42 3.81
CA GLY A 806 23.72 37.65 3.64
C GLY A 806 24.53 38.15 2.44
N LEU A 807 23.89 38.26 1.26
CA LEU A 807 24.48 38.78 0.03
C LEU A 807 25.03 40.20 0.22
N GLN A 808 24.22 41.10 0.78
CA GLN A 808 24.64 42.50 1.04
C GLN A 808 25.83 42.54 2.00
N SER A 809 25.78 41.77 3.09
CA SER A 809 26.85 41.74 4.09
C SER A 809 28.15 41.19 3.52
N GLU A 810 28.08 40.09 2.75
CA GLU A 810 29.24 39.46 2.13
C GLU A 810 29.86 40.37 1.06
N LEU A 811 29.04 41.04 0.26
CA LEU A 811 29.52 42.03 -0.71
C LEU A 811 30.24 43.20 -0.03
N ALA A 812 29.66 43.75 1.04
CA ALA A 812 30.30 44.81 1.82
C ALA A 812 31.61 44.36 2.47
N MET A 813 31.64 43.14 3.03
CA MET A 813 32.87 42.57 3.62
C MET A 813 33.97 42.40 2.56
N ASN A 814 33.66 41.79 1.42
CA ASN A 814 34.63 41.61 0.33
C ASN A 814 35.08 42.96 -0.24
N TYR A 815 34.18 43.94 -0.34
CA TYR A 815 34.50 45.29 -0.78
C TYR A 815 35.47 46.01 0.19
N PHE A 816 35.20 46.03 1.49
CA PHE A 816 36.10 46.67 2.45
C PHE A 816 37.41 45.92 2.62
N ALA A 817 37.42 44.58 2.50
CA ALA A 817 38.65 43.80 2.43
C ALA A 817 39.48 44.18 1.20
N LEU A 818 38.85 44.36 0.03
CA LEU A 818 39.52 44.82 -1.19
C LEU A 818 40.13 46.22 -1.02
N ARG A 819 39.41 47.15 -0.38
CA ARG A 819 39.91 48.50 -0.10
C ARG A 819 41.05 48.53 0.93
N ALA A 820 40.98 47.68 1.94
CA ALA A 820 42.09 47.51 2.89
C ALA A 820 43.34 46.94 2.18
N GLN A 821 43.13 46.01 1.25
CA GLN A 821 44.19 45.44 0.42
C GLN A 821 44.80 46.46 -0.53
N ASP A 822 43.98 47.30 -1.18
CA ASP A 822 44.43 48.42 -2.02
C ASP A 822 45.33 49.38 -1.23
N ALA A 823 44.95 49.70 0.02
CA ALA A 823 45.75 50.56 0.90
C ALA A 823 47.11 49.95 1.28
N GLN A 824 47.16 48.64 1.55
CA GLN A 824 48.42 47.92 1.82
C GLN A 824 49.33 47.87 0.57
N ILE A 825 48.77 47.60 -0.61
CA ILE A 825 49.51 47.61 -1.88
C ILE A 825 50.06 49.01 -2.17
N ALA A 826 49.27 50.06 -1.96
CA ALA A 826 49.71 51.45 -2.14
C ALA A 826 50.89 51.80 -1.20
N LEU A 827 50.81 51.39 0.07
CA LEU A 827 51.89 51.55 1.04
C LEU A 827 53.17 50.82 0.62
N LEU A 828 53.05 49.55 0.21
CA LEU A 828 54.19 48.75 -0.26
C LEU A 828 54.80 49.30 -1.54
N LYS A 829 54.00 49.74 -2.52
CA LYS A 829 54.51 50.35 -3.77
C LYS A 829 55.30 51.62 -3.51
N ARG A 830 54.83 52.49 -2.59
CA ARG A 830 55.59 53.68 -2.14
C ARG A 830 56.91 53.25 -1.48
N THR A 831 56.89 52.19 -0.69
CA THR A 831 58.06 51.65 -0.01
C THR A 831 59.08 51.03 -0.97
N VAL A 832 58.64 50.26 -1.98
CA VAL A 832 59.52 49.72 -3.04
C VAL A 832 60.20 50.85 -3.80
N ALA A 833 59.46 51.90 -4.15
CA ALA A 833 60.03 53.07 -4.83
C ALA A 833 61.10 53.76 -3.96
N LEU A 834 60.89 53.83 -2.64
CA LEU A 834 61.87 54.37 -1.69
C LEU A 834 63.09 53.45 -1.56
N ARG A 835 62.90 52.14 -1.37
CA ARG A 835 63.97 51.13 -1.25
C ARG A 835 64.82 51.03 -2.51
N LYS A 836 64.22 51.22 -3.69
CA LYS A 836 64.96 51.29 -4.95
C LYS A 836 65.96 52.46 -4.96
N LYS A 837 65.53 53.65 -4.53
CA LYS A 837 66.43 54.80 -4.38
C LYS A 837 67.54 54.53 -3.35
N THR A 838 67.22 53.83 -2.27
CA THR A 838 68.20 53.38 -1.28
C THR A 838 69.25 52.44 -1.87
N VAL A 839 68.84 51.44 -2.66
CA VAL A 839 69.76 50.51 -3.34
C VAL A 839 70.64 51.25 -4.33
N ASP A 840 70.08 52.16 -5.12
CA ASP A 840 70.84 52.97 -6.08
C ASP A 840 71.90 53.85 -5.38
N LEU A 841 71.52 54.45 -4.24
CA LEU A 841 72.44 55.21 -3.40
C LEU A 841 73.54 54.32 -2.80
N ALA A 842 73.18 53.15 -2.26
CA ALA A 842 74.12 52.19 -1.68
C ALA A 842 75.13 51.69 -2.73
N ARG A 843 74.67 51.34 -3.94
CA ARG A 843 75.55 50.96 -5.06
C ARG A 843 76.53 52.08 -5.42
N THR A 844 76.05 53.33 -5.44
CA THR A 844 76.88 54.49 -5.75
C THR A 844 77.97 54.70 -4.68
N ARG A 845 77.62 54.61 -3.39
CA ARG A 845 78.56 54.77 -2.27
C ARG A 845 79.56 53.60 -2.18
N PHE A 846 79.12 52.38 -2.47
CA PHE A 846 80.04 51.22 -2.55
C PHE A 846 81.06 51.40 -3.67
N ALA A 847 80.65 51.89 -4.84
CA ALA A 847 81.56 52.18 -5.95
C ALA A 847 82.59 53.28 -5.60
N GLN A 848 82.30 54.15 -4.63
CA GLN A 848 83.20 55.18 -4.10
C GLN A 848 84.08 54.69 -2.94
N GLY A 849 83.84 53.47 -2.42
CA GLY A 849 84.57 52.87 -1.29
C GLY A 849 84.05 53.25 0.10
N ASP A 850 82.90 53.92 0.20
CA ASP A 850 82.36 54.49 1.45
C ASP A 850 81.63 53.47 2.35
N ILE A 851 81.15 52.36 1.79
CA ILE A 851 80.38 51.32 2.51
C ILE A 851 80.81 49.92 2.08
N ALA A 852 80.43 48.88 2.85
CA ALA A 852 80.82 47.50 2.55
C ALA A 852 79.81 46.82 1.59
N GLN A 853 80.27 45.78 0.85
CA GLN A 853 79.41 45.03 -0.09
C GLN A 853 78.19 44.39 0.61
N ILE A 854 78.32 44.02 1.88
CA ILE A 854 77.23 43.48 2.70
C ILE A 854 76.07 44.47 2.83
N ASP A 855 76.33 45.78 2.89
CA ASP A 855 75.31 46.81 3.02
C ASP A 855 74.47 46.94 1.72
N VAL A 856 75.13 46.78 0.56
CA VAL A 856 74.45 46.74 -0.75
C VAL A 856 73.59 45.50 -0.88
N ALA A 857 74.13 44.32 -0.54
CA ALA A 857 73.40 43.06 -0.61
C ALA A 857 72.18 43.03 0.34
N GLN A 858 72.29 43.64 1.52
CA GLN A 858 71.17 43.80 2.45
C GLN A 858 70.09 44.73 1.89
N ALA A 859 70.46 45.87 1.32
CA ALA A 859 69.50 46.78 0.69
C ALA A 859 68.77 46.13 -0.50
N GLU A 860 69.48 45.36 -1.32
CA GLU A 860 68.88 44.59 -2.44
C GLU A 860 67.92 43.51 -1.94
N THR A 861 68.30 42.77 -0.89
CA THR A 861 67.45 41.75 -0.26
C THR A 861 66.16 42.37 0.28
N ASP A 862 66.26 43.52 0.95
CA ASP A 862 65.12 44.24 1.48
C ASP A 862 64.18 44.77 0.39
N MET A 863 64.73 45.28 -0.72
CA MET A 863 63.93 45.69 -1.88
C MET A 863 63.16 44.50 -2.47
N ALA A 864 63.87 43.39 -2.72
CA ALA A 864 63.28 42.18 -3.31
C ALA A 864 62.21 41.55 -2.39
N ALA A 865 62.42 41.56 -1.07
CA ALA A 865 61.44 41.06 -0.11
C ALA A 865 60.15 41.89 -0.12
N THR A 866 60.25 43.23 -0.14
CA THR A 866 59.06 44.11 -0.23
C THR A 866 58.35 44.00 -1.57
N GLU A 867 59.09 43.80 -2.67
CA GLU A 867 58.52 43.55 -3.99
C GLU A 867 57.74 42.23 -4.05
N ALA A 868 58.30 41.15 -3.49
CA ALA A 868 57.63 39.86 -3.38
C ALA A 868 56.34 39.95 -2.53
N GLU A 869 56.36 40.70 -1.42
CA GLU A 869 55.19 40.94 -0.58
C GLU A 869 54.09 41.70 -1.34
N ALA A 870 54.46 42.74 -2.11
CA ALA A 870 53.52 43.50 -2.92
C ALA A 870 52.81 42.62 -3.97
N ILE A 871 53.56 41.74 -4.66
CA ILE A 871 53.00 40.78 -5.63
C ILE A 871 52.05 39.79 -4.93
N GLY A 872 52.41 39.31 -3.74
CA GLY A 872 51.55 38.43 -2.95
C GLY A 872 50.21 39.07 -2.58
N LEU A 873 50.21 40.38 -2.31
CA LEU A 873 48.99 41.13 -2.04
C LEU A 873 48.14 41.36 -3.30
N GLU A 874 48.74 41.51 -4.48
CA GLU A 874 48.01 41.64 -5.75
C GLU A 874 47.21 40.37 -6.08
N LYS A 875 47.74 39.19 -5.75
CA LYS A 875 47.00 37.92 -5.87
C LYS A 875 45.73 37.93 -5.01
N ARG A 876 45.84 38.27 -3.72
CA ARG A 876 44.68 38.32 -2.80
C ARG A 876 43.64 39.36 -3.23
N ARG A 877 44.10 40.48 -3.78
CA ARG A 877 43.22 41.50 -4.37
C ARG A 877 42.40 40.92 -5.52
N ALA A 878 43.02 40.18 -6.44
CA ALA A 878 42.32 39.52 -7.54
C ALA A 878 41.29 38.49 -7.05
N GLU A 879 41.63 37.71 -6.00
CA GLU A 879 40.70 36.75 -5.39
C GLU A 879 39.44 37.44 -4.83
N LEU A 880 39.59 38.59 -4.15
CA LEU A 880 38.47 39.39 -3.64
C LEU A 880 37.62 40.00 -4.77
N GLU A 881 38.27 40.43 -5.85
CA GLU A 881 37.61 40.97 -7.04
C GLU A 881 36.78 39.89 -7.76
N HIS A 882 37.31 38.66 -7.87
CA HIS A 882 36.58 37.51 -8.39
C HIS A 882 35.38 37.14 -7.49
N ALA A 883 35.55 37.21 -6.16
CA ALA A 883 34.46 36.95 -5.21
C ALA A 883 33.32 37.99 -5.36
N ILE A 884 33.65 39.28 -5.52
CA ILE A 884 32.67 40.33 -5.81
C ILE A 884 31.98 40.08 -7.15
N ALA A 885 32.72 39.74 -8.20
CA ALA A 885 32.16 39.46 -9.53
C ALA A 885 31.09 38.35 -9.48
N LEU A 886 31.34 37.28 -8.72
CA LEU A 886 30.41 36.18 -8.50
C LEU A 886 29.13 36.63 -7.79
N LEU A 887 29.25 37.45 -6.73
CA LEU A 887 28.10 37.98 -6.00
C LEU A 887 27.22 38.88 -6.87
N LEU A 888 27.81 39.57 -7.86
CA LEU A 888 27.11 40.39 -8.86
C LEU A 888 26.47 39.57 -10.00
N GLY A 889 26.72 38.26 -10.08
CA GLY A 889 26.26 37.41 -11.18
C GLY A 889 27.03 37.59 -12.49
N THR A 890 28.25 38.12 -12.43
CA THR A 890 29.10 38.37 -13.60
C THR A 890 30.31 37.44 -13.62
N THR A 891 30.91 37.23 -14.79
CA THR A 891 32.14 36.45 -14.88
C THR A 891 33.34 37.26 -14.40
N PRO A 892 34.31 36.65 -13.69
CA PRO A 892 35.47 37.38 -13.17
C PRO A 892 36.30 38.12 -14.23
N SER A 893 36.29 37.65 -15.49
CA SER A 893 37.00 38.30 -16.59
C SER A 893 36.34 39.60 -17.10
N GLN A 894 35.07 39.83 -16.79
CA GLN A 894 34.30 41.00 -17.24
C GLN A 894 34.18 42.09 -16.17
N PHE A 895 34.55 41.78 -14.93
CA PHE A 895 34.47 42.71 -13.81
C PHE A 895 35.87 43.28 -13.49
N ASN A 896 35.97 44.60 -13.39
CA ASN A 896 37.17 45.28 -12.95
C ASN A 896 36.81 46.44 -12.01
N GLN A 897 37.47 46.51 -10.87
CA GLN A 897 37.29 47.50 -9.84
C GLN A 897 38.57 48.33 -9.68
N PRO A 898 38.53 49.65 -9.90
CA PRO A 898 39.74 50.49 -9.81
C PRO A 898 40.27 50.54 -8.38
N ALA A 899 41.60 50.45 -8.26
CA ALA A 899 42.31 50.52 -6.98
C ALA A 899 42.07 51.87 -6.29
N HIS A 900 41.68 51.84 -5.03
CA HIS A 900 41.45 53.04 -4.22
C HIS A 900 41.70 52.74 -2.74
N GLU A 901 42.41 53.64 -2.06
CA GLU A 901 42.70 53.49 -0.62
C GLU A 901 41.42 53.65 0.22
N ILE A 902 41.36 52.93 1.34
CA ILE A 902 40.25 53.05 2.30
C ILE A 902 40.32 54.43 3.00
N SER A 903 39.25 55.22 2.93
CA SER A 903 39.17 56.55 3.54
C SER A 903 37.97 56.67 4.47
N GLY A 904 38.12 57.46 5.54
CA GLY A 904 37.07 57.68 6.55
C GLY A 904 37.14 56.74 7.76
N SER A 905 36.19 56.90 8.68
CA SER A 905 35.99 56.06 9.86
C SER A 905 34.69 55.26 9.72
N PRO A 906 34.61 54.03 10.27
CA PRO A 906 33.37 53.27 10.28
C PRO A 906 32.27 54.00 11.08
N PRO A 907 30.98 53.73 10.80
CA PRO A 907 29.86 54.37 11.48
C PRO A 907 29.92 54.15 13.00
N SER A 908 29.47 55.15 13.77
CA SER A 908 29.46 55.08 15.23
C SER A 908 28.41 54.11 15.76
N ILE A 909 28.80 53.25 16.71
CA ILE A 909 27.92 52.30 17.39
C ILE A 909 26.88 53.04 18.24
N PRO A 910 25.59 52.68 18.20
CA PRO A 910 24.59 53.16 19.15
C PRO A 910 24.94 52.75 20.59
N THR A 911 24.70 53.63 21.56
CA THR A 911 25.02 53.40 22.98
C THR A 911 24.12 52.37 23.68
N SER A 912 23.07 51.89 23.03
CA SER A 912 22.25 50.76 23.49
C SER A 912 21.61 50.09 22.27
N VAL A 913 21.96 48.83 22.00
CA VAL A 913 21.23 48.01 21.03
C VAL A 913 20.02 47.43 21.75
N PRO A 914 18.77 47.84 21.44
CA PRO A 914 17.60 47.21 22.03
C PRO A 914 17.51 45.75 21.61
N SER A 915 17.12 44.85 22.52
CA SER A 915 16.82 43.45 22.21
C SER A 915 15.79 43.29 21.08
N ASP A 916 14.95 44.31 20.86
CA ASP A 916 14.01 44.44 19.75
C ASP A 916 14.66 44.36 18.36
N LEU A 917 15.96 44.67 18.22
CA LEU A 917 16.66 44.60 16.92
C LEU A 917 17.01 43.15 16.53
N LEU A 918 17.28 42.28 17.49
CA LEU A 918 17.54 40.86 17.21
C LEU A 918 16.31 40.16 16.63
N GLU A 919 15.11 40.61 16.99
CA GLU A 919 13.85 40.05 16.50
C GLU A 919 13.51 40.46 15.06
N ARG A 920 14.25 41.42 14.49
CA ARG A 920 14.16 41.76 13.06
C ARG A 920 14.93 40.77 12.20
N ARG A 921 15.75 39.89 12.79
CA ARG A 921 16.56 38.95 12.04
C ARG A 921 15.66 37.97 11.27
N PRO A 922 15.80 37.88 9.94
CA PRO A 922 14.96 37.01 9.14
C PRO A 922 15.12 35.51 9.44
N ASP A 923 16.28 35.07 9.94
CA ASP A 923 16.54 33.68 10.29
C ASP A 923 15.78 33.19 11.54
N ILE A 924 15.62 34.06 12.53
CA ILE A 924 14.78 33.78 13.72
C ILE A 924 13.31 33.66 13.31
N ALA A 925 12.83 34.59 12.48
CA ALA A 925 11.45 34.58 11.99
C ALA A 925 11.15 33.37 11.09
N ALA A 926 12.11 32.97 10.24
CA ALA A 926 12.03 31.74 9.45
C ALA A 926 11.91 30.49 10.33
N ALA A 927 12.78 30.38 11.34
CA ALA A 927 12.79 29.24 12.27
C ALA A 927 11.50 29.14 13.10
N GLU A 928 10.94 30.27 13.55
CA GLU A 928 9.65 30.31 14.26
C GLU A 928 8.49 29.83 13.39
N ARG A 929 8.43 30.31 12.14
CA ARG A 929 7.36 29.95 11.19
C ARG A 929 7.45 28.51 10.72
N GLN A 930 8.66 27.99 10.57
CA GLN A 930 8.87 26.57 10.29
C GLN A 930 8.38 25.69 11.45
N MET A 931 8.61 26.13 12.69
CA MET A 931 8.06 25.48 13.88
C MET A 931 6.52 25.57 13.92
N ALA A 932 5.94 26.72 13.55
CA ALA A 932 4.48 26.90 13.46
C ALA A 932 3.84 25.99 12.41
N ALA A 933 4.50 25.80 11.25
CA ALA A 933 4.06 24.87 10.23
C ALA A 933 4.02 23.42 10.74
N LEU A 934 5.08 22.98 11.42
CA LEU A 934 5.15 21.65 12.02
C LEU A 934 4.11 21.44 13.14
N ASN A 935 3.78 22.48 13.90
CA ASN A 935 2.70 22.43 14.89
C ASN A 935 1.34 22.14 14.23
N ALA A 936 1.05 22.78 13.10
CA ALA A 936 -0.16 22.52 12.33
C ALA A 936 -0.17 21.11 11.72
N GLU A 937 0.98 20.59 11.26
CA GLU A 937 1.12 19.21 10.79
C GLU A 937 0.79 18.16 11.87
N ILE A 938 1.07 18.43 13.15
CA ILE A 938 0.64 17.55 14.25
C ILE A 938 -0.90 17.41 14.25
N GLY A 939 -1.62 18.49 13.94
CA GLY A 939 -3.08 18.47 13.78
C GLY A 939 -3.53 17.58 12.62
N VAL A 940 -2.85 17.67 11.47
CA VAL A 940 -3.09 16.80 10.30
C VAL A 940 -2.83 15.34 10.64
N ALA A 941 -1.71 15.04 11.30
CA ALA A 941 -1.34 13.68 11.70
C ALA A 941 -2.31 13.07 12.72
N LYS A 942 -2.82 13.88 13.68
CA LYS A 942 -3.86 13.44 14.62
C LYS A 942 -5.20 13.20 13.95
N ALA A 943 -5.57 14.01 12.96
CA ALA A 943 -6.83 13.82 12.23
C ALA A 943 -6.89 12.46 11.50
N ALA A 944 -5.75 11.89 11.12
CA ALA A 944 -5.66 10.56 10.50
C ALA A 944 -6.04 9.38 11.44
N LEU A 945 -6.25 9.61 12.74
CA LEU A 945 -6.81 8.60 13.67
C LEU A 945 -8.33 8.44 13.50
N PHE A 946 -8.98 9.44 12.92
CA PHE A 946 -10.43 9.52 12.78
C PHE A 946 -10.86 9.21 11.34
N PRO A 947 -12.10 8.76 11.11
CA PRO A 947 -12.60 8.50 9.76
C PRO A 947 -12.61 9.78 8.93
N SER A 948 -12.08 9.70 7.70
CA SER A 948 -12.28 10.72 6.66
C SER A 948 -13.51 10.37 5.84
N VAL A 949 -14.35 11.36 5.57
CA VAL A 949 -15.60 11.21 4.81
C VAL A 949 -15.46 12.01 3.53
N SER A 950 -15.40 11.35 2.38
CA SER A 950 -15.39 12.00 1.07
C SER A 950 -16.70 11.78 0.33
N LEU A 951 -17.19 12.84 -0.32
CA LEU A 951 -18.34 12.83 -1.21
C LEU A 951 -17.84 12.66 -2.64
N GLY A 952 -18.18 11.53 -3.26
CA GLY A 952 -17.82 11.22 -4.65
C GLY A 952 -19.06 11.09 -5.52
N LEU A 953 -19.09 11.84 -6.63
CA LEU A 953 -20.11 11.72 -7.67
C LEU A 953 -19.40 11.55 -9.01
N THR A 954 -19.64 10.43 -9.67
CA THR A 954 -19.09 10.15 -11.00
C THR A 954 -20.23 10.12 -12.01
N GLY A 955 -20.10 10.89 -13.08
CA GLY A 955 -21.04 10.89 -14.20
C GLY A 955 -20.30 10.99 -15.51
N GLY A 956 -20.61 10.17 -16.50
CA GLY A 956 -19.86 10.13 -17.73
C GLY A 956 -20.46 9.27 -18.81
N THR A 957 -19.64 8.98 -19.82
CA THR A 957 -20.01 8.12 -20.94
C THR A 957 -18.89 7.12 -21.22
N GLN A 958 -19.25 5.91 -21.62
CA GLN A 958 -18.31 4.85 -21.99
C GLN A 958 -18.82 4.16 -23.26
N THR A 959 -18.02 4.15 -24.31
CA THR A 959 -18.40 3.59 -25.61
C THR A 959 -17.20 3.05 -26.37
N SER A 960 -17.45 2.13 -27.30
CA SER A 960 -16.44 1.63 -28.23
C SER A 960 -16.35 2.45 -29.53
N TYR A 961 -17.23 3.45 -29.70
CA TYR A 961 -17.34 4.27 -30.92
C TYR A 961 -17.39 5.75 -30.57
N PHE A 962 -16.52 6.56 -31.19
CA PHE A 962 -16.44 8.00 -30.92
C PHE A 962 -17.76 8.73 -31.17
N TRP A 963 -18.48 8.43 -32.26
CA TRP A 963 -19.74 9.08 -32.59
C TRP A 963 -20.89 8.74 -31.62
N LYS A 964 -20.74 7.69 -30.79
CA LYS A 964 -21.71 7.30 -29.76
C LYS A 964 -21.38 7.85 -28.37
N LEU A 965 -20.41 8.77 -28.26
CA LEU A 965 -20.07 9.39 -26.97
C LEU A 965 -21.27 10.16 -26.38
N ALA A 966 -22.11 10.76 -27.22
CA ALA A 966 -23.25 11.56 -26.78
C ALA A 966 -24.56 10.74 -26.60
N ASP A 967 -24.56 9.46 -26.99
CA ASP A 967 -25.76 8.62 -26.97
C ASP A 967 -26.24 8.34 -25.53
N ALA A 968 -27.56 8.24 -25.33
CA ALA A 968 -28.12 7.95 -24.00
C ALA A 968 -27.66 6.61 -23.37
N PRO A 969 -27.49 5.50 -24.12
CA PRO A 969 -27.06 4.21 -23.56
C PRO A 969 -25.58 4.12 -23.19
N SER A 970 -24.74 5.06 -23.68
CA SER A 970 -23.33 5.10 -23.29
C SER A 970 -23.11 5.82 -21.96
N ARG A 971 -24.16 6.42 -21.37
CA ARG A 971 -24.09 7.14 -20.09
C ARG A 971 -23.87 6.18 -18.92
N VAL A 972 -22.87 6.48 -18.11
CA VAL A 972 -22.54 5.78 -16.87
C VAL A 972 -22.63 6.81 -15.76
N TRP A 973 -23.31 6.48 -14.67
CA TRP A 973 -23.34 7.31 -13.48
C TRP A 973 -23.19 6.43 -12.26
N GLY A 974 -22.49 6.95 -11.26
CA GLY A 974 -22.27 6.31 -9.98
C GLY A 974 -22.46 7.37 -8.90
N LEU A 975 -23.41 7.12 -8.00
CA LEU A 975 -23.54 7.87 -6.77
C LEU A 975 -23.06 6.97 -5.64
N GLY A 976 -21.81 7.18 -5.21
CA GLY A 976 -21.26 6.45 -4.08
C GLY A 976 -21.80 7.04 -2.77
N PRO A 977 -22.19 6.22 -1.77
CA PRO A 977 -22.30 6.74 -0.42
C PRO A 977 -20.93 7.24 0.00
N ALA A 978 -20.89 8.31 0.78
CA ALA A 978 -19.66 8.94 1.23
C ALA A 978 -18.60 7.88 1.59
N ALA A 979 -17.44 7.88 0.92
CA ALA A 979 -16.40 6.92 1.23
C ALA A 979 -15.88 7.28 2.62
N ILE A 980 -16.24 6.44 3.60
CA ILE A 980 -15.75 6.55 4.97
C ILE A 980 -14.51 5.66 5.05
N GLU A 981 -13.35 6.28 4.93
CA GLU A 981 -12.08 5.59 5.14
C GLU A 981 -11.70 5.69 6.62
N TRP A 982 -11.71 4.55 7.31
CA TRP A 982 -11.23 4.47 8.70
C TRP A 982 -10.11 3.43 8.83
N PRO A 983 -8.85 3.84 9.03
CA PRO A 983 -7.73 2.92 9.22
C PRO A 983 -7.73 2.27 10.62
N LEU A 984 -8.66 1.34 10.88
CA LEU A 984 -8.80 0.65 12.18
C LEU A 984 -7.57 -0.23 12.54
N LEU A 985 -7.02 -0.97 11.57
CA LEU A 985 -5.89 -1.89 11.79
C LEU A 985 -4.51 -1.25 11.61
N ARG A 986 -4.43 -0.01 11.10
CA ARG A 986 -3.15 0.74 10.90
C ARG A 986 -2.84 1.69 12.05
N GLY A 987 -3.54 1.59 13.19
CA GLY A 987 -3.38 2.49 14.34
C GLY A 987 -1.93 2.59 14.84
N GLY A 988 -1.14 1.52 14.78
CA GLY A 988 0.29 1.54 15.11
C GLY A 988 1.10 2.47 14.19
N GLY A 989 0.89 2.39 12.88
CA GLY A 989 1.56 3.25 11.90
C GLY A 989 1.15 4.72 12.01
N VAL A 990 -0.13 5.00 12.27
CA VAL A 990 -0.62 6.37 12.48
C VAL A 990 -0.05 6.98 13.76
N ARG A 991 0.01 6.22 14.86
CA ARG A 991 0.66 6.67 16.11
C ARG A 991 2.14 6.95 15.93
N ALA A 992 2.87 6.08 15.22
CA ALA A 992 4.28 6.30 14.89
C ALA A 992 4.47 7.58 14.04
N ASN A 993 3.57 7.88 13.10
CA ASN A 993 3.63 9.11 12.32
C ASN A 993 3.34 10.38 13.17
N ILE A 994 2.43 10.30 14.14
CA ILE A 994 2.19 11.40 15.10
C ILE A 994 3.43 11.63 15.97
N GLU A 995 4.07 10.56 16.45
CA GLU A 995 5.30 10.64 17.24
C GLU A 995 6.45 11.23 16.41
N ALA A 996 6.63 10.79 15.16
CA ALA A 996 7.62 11.36 14.24
C ALA A 996 7.37 12.85 13.99
N THR A 997 6.11 13.26 13.83
CA THR A 997 5.77 14.68 13.60
C THR A 997 5.97 15.54 14.85
N LYS A 998 5.69 15.01 16.05
CA LYS A 998 6.05 15.66 17.32
C LYS A 998 7.56 15.79 17.47
N ALA A 999 8.33 14.75 17.17
CA ALA A 999 9.78 14.80 17.22
C ALA A 999 10.37 15.84 16.24
N ARG A 1000 9.78 15.98 15.03
CA ARG A 1000 10.15 17.05 14.09
C ARG A 1000 9.85 18.44 14.65
N TYR A 1001 8.69 18.62 15.30
CA TYR A 1001 8.38 19.87 15.99
C TYR A 1001 9.39 20.17 17.11
N ASP A 1002 9.73 19.18 17.94
CA ASP A 1002 10.71 19.34 19.02
C ASP A 1002 12.12 19.65 18.48
N GLN A 1003 12.51 19.02 17.36
CA GLN A 1003 13.73 19.34 16.62
C GLN A 1003 13.72 20.79 16.13
N SER A 1004 12.60 21.26 15.56
CA SER A 1004 12.45 22.63 15.10
C SER A 1004 12.45 23.63 16.25
N ALA A 1005 11.83 23.29 17.39
CA ALA A 1005 11.87 24.09 18.61
C ALA A 1005 13.30 24.19 19.19
N ALA A 1006 14.09 23.12 19.11
CA ALA A 1006 15.50 23.14 19.48
C ALA A 1006 16.34 23.98 18.49
N SER A 1007 16.06 23.86 17.19
CA SER A 1007 16.69 24.67 16.13
C SER A 1007 16.42 26.16 16.35
N TYR A 1008 15.17 26.54 16.61
CA TYR A 1008 14.78 27.91 16.95
C TYR A 1008 15.57 28.44 18.16
N LYS A 1009 15.65 27.66 19.25
CA LYS A 1009 16.46 28.03 20.42
C LYS A 1009 17.93 28.25 20.05
N ASN A 1010 18.50 27.38 19.22
CA ASN A 1010 19.90 27.50 18.78
C ASN A 1010 20.12 28.73 17.88
N THR A 1011 19.17 29.04 16.99
CA THR A 1011 19.21 30.25 16.15
C THR A 1011 19.17 31.51 17.02
N VAL A 1012 18.29 31.56 18.02
CA VAL A 1012 18.23 32.70 18.95
C VAL A 1012 19.52 32.83 19.76
N LEU A 1013 20.06 31.75 20.31
CA LEU A 1013 21.33 31.77 21.06
C LEU A 1013 22.52 32.17 20.19
N SER A 1014 22.57 31.67 18.95
CA SER A 1014 23.60 32.05 17.98
C SER A 1014 23.50 33.53 17.63
N ALA A 1015 22.28 34.05 17.45
CA ALA A 1015 22.07 35.46 17.16
C ALA A 1015 22.55 36.38 18.29
N VAL A 1016 22.29 36.00 19.54
CA VAL A 1016 22.77 36.71 20.73
C VAL A 1016 24.30 36.69 20.81
N ARG A 1017 24.92 35.52 20.53
CA ARG A 1017 26.38 35.40 20.47
C ARG A 1017 26.98 36.28 19.37
N ASP A 1018 26.45 36.21 18.14
CA ASP A 1018 26.97 36.96 17.01
C ASP A 1018 26.92 38.48 17.27
N ALA A 1019 25.87 38.96 17.95
CA ALA A 1019 25.76 40.37 18.34
C ALA A 1019 26.78 40.77 19.42
N GLU A 1020 26.98 39.94 20.45
CA GLU A 1020 28.00 40.19 21.50
C GLU A 1020 29.43 40.14 20.94
N ASP A 1021 29.73 39.18 20.06
CA ASP A 1021 31.04 39.06 19.41
C ASP A 1021 31.35 40.28 18.53
N ALA A 1022 30.35 40.76 17.76
CA ALA A 1022 30.53 41.94 16.92
C ALA A 1022 30.68 43.23 17.75
N LEU A 1023 29.89 43.41 18.81
CA LEU A 1023 29.99 44.57 19.72
C LEU A 1023 31.33 44.60 20.46
N SER A 1024 31.73 43.47 21.05
CA SER A 1024 33.00 43.33 21.76
C SER A 1024 34.19 43.53 20.81
N GLY A 1025 34.18 42.91 19.63
CA GLY A 1025 35.21 43.06 18.60
C GLY A 1025 35.41 44.51 18.17
N LEU A 1026 34.32 45.23 17.88
CA LEU A 1026 34.42 46.64 17.47
C LEU A 1026 34.92 47.55 18.60
N SER A 1027 34.54 47.27 19.85
CA SER A 1027 35.05 47.99 21.03
C SER A 1027 36.55 47.76 21.28
N ILE A 1028 37.04 46.54 21.05
CA ILE A 1028 38.45 46.16 21.20
C ILE A 1028 39.28 46.78 20.08
N LEU A 1029 38.84 46.65 18.83
CA LEU A 1029 39.53 47.22 17.67
C LEU A 1029 39.61 48.75 17.73
N LYS A 1030 38.61 49.43 18.31
CA LYS A 1030 38.67 50.87 18.57
C LYS A 1030 39.81 51.24 19.53
N ARG A 1031 39.98 50.48 20.62
CA ARG A 1031 41.09 50.69 21.58
C ARG A 1031 42.43 50.33 20.97
N GLN A 1032 42.50 49.25 20.19
CA GLN A 1032 43.71 48.82 19.50
C GLN A 1032 44.18 49.85 18.45
N SER A 1033 43.24 50.40 17.65
CA SER A 1033 43.53 51.47 16.69
C SER A 1033 44.14 52.69 17.36
N ALA A 1034 43.55 53.16 18.48
CA ALA A 1034 44.08 54.31 19.21
C ALA A 1034 45.51 54.08 19.74
N ALA A 1035 45.83 52.87 20.20
CA ALA A 1035 47.20 52.52 20.62
C ALA A 1035 48.16 52.42 19.43
N GLN A 1036 47.71 51.85 18.31
CA GLN A 1036 48.52 51.71 17.10
C GLN A 1036 48.83 53.08 16.46
N ASP A 1037 47.89 54.03 16.49
CA ASP A 1037 48.10 55.39 15.99
C ASP A 1037 49.25 56.10 16.72
N VAL A 1038 49.37 55.89 18.05
CA VAL A 1038 50.49 56.40 18.85
C VAL A 1038 51.81 55.72 18.46
N MET A 1039 51.78 54.42 18.17
CA MET A 1039 52.96 53.65 17.71
C MET A 1039 53.46 54.16 16.35
N VAL A 1040 52.56 54.41 15.39
CA VAL A 1040 52.91 54.97 14.07
C VAL A 1040 53.52 56.37 14.21
N ALA A 1041 52.91 57.24 15.03
CA ALA A 1041 53.43 58.59 15.27
C ALA A 1041 54.85 58.56 15.88
N SER A 1042 55.07 57.64 16.83
CA SER A 1042 56.38 57.46 17.48
C SER A 1042 57.42 56.88 16.52
N ALA A 1043 57.06 55.87 15.72
CA ALA A 1043 57.96 55.25 14.75
C ALA A 1043 58.36 56.21 13.62
N ARG A 1044 57.44 57.06 13.14
CA ARG A 1044 57.76 58.13 12.18
C ARG A 1044 58.77 59.13 12.74
N LYS A 1045 58.60 59.54 14.00
CA LYS A 1045 59.55 60.43 14.67
C LYS A 1045 60.92 59.78 14.88
N ALA A 1046 60.95 58.48 15.22
CA ALA A 1046 62.20 57.73 15.34
C ALA A 1046 62.96 57.66 14.01
N LEU A 1047 62.25 57.39 12.91
CA LEU A 1047 62.82 57.40 11.57
C LEU A 1047 63.38 58.78 11.18
N GLU A 1048 62.64 59.86 11.44
CA GLU A 1048 63.10 61.22 11.15
C GLU A 1048 64.41 61.55 11.88
N LEU A 1049 64.52 61.16 13.15
CA LEU A 1049 65.72 61.37 13.96
C LEU A 1049 66.90 60.49 13.51
N ALA A 1050 66.65 59.22 13.19
CA ALA A 1050 67.67 58.32 12.66
C ALA A 1050 68.24 58.85 11.34
N GLN A 1051 67.38 59.36 10.44
CA GLN A 1051 67.79 59.96 9.18
C GLN A 1051 68.68 61.19 9.39
N LYS A 1052 68.28 62.14 10.27
CA LYS A 1052 69.09 63.34 10.57
C LYS A 1052 70.46 62.99 11.15
N ARG A 1053 70.53 61.96 12.01
CA ARG A 1053 71.80 61.47 12.58
C ARG A 1053 72.69 60.84 11.52
N TYR A 1054 72.12 60.08 10.59
CA TYR A 1054 72.84 59.50 9.47
C TYR A 1054 73.37 60.56 8.50
N ASP A 1055 72.54 61.55 8.14
CA ASP A 1055 72.92 62.66 7.26
C ASP A 1055 74.06 63.50 7.88
N SER A 1056 74.17 63.51 9.21
CA SER A 1056 75.24 64.16 9.97
C SER A 1056 76.48 63.27 10.21
N GLY A 1057 76.49 62.03 9.70
CA GLY A 1057 77.61 61.07 9.85
C GLY A 1057 77.76 60.43 11.23
N LEU A 1058 76.76 60.52 12.11
CA LEU A 1058 76.85 60.09 13.51
C LEU A 1058 76.50 58.60 13.74
N VAL A 1059 75.85 57.95 12.77
CA VAL A 1059 75.36 56.57 12.88
C VAL A 1059 75.48 55.84 11.55
N ALA A 1060 75.52 54.50 11.59
CA ALA A 1060 75.54 53.67 10.39
C ALA A 1060 74.17 53.62 9.71
N TYR A 1061 74.15 53.37 8.39
CA TYR A 1061 72.91 53.30 7.61
C TYR A 1061 71.94 52.22 8.09
N TYR A 1062 72.46 51.17 8.72
CA TYR A 1062 71.67 50.11 9.33
C TYR A 1062 70.65 50.63 10.37
N GLU A 1063 70.98 51.67 11.15
CA GLU A 1063 70.05 52.26 12.14
C GLU A 1063 68.86 52.94 11.46
N VAL A 1064 69.07 53.54 10.28
CA VAL A 1064 68.00 54.09 9.46
C VAL A 1064 67.14 52.96 8.89
N LEU A 1065 67.76 51.88 8.38
CA LEU A 1065 67.03 50.72 7.86
C LEU A 1065 66.17 50.03 8.93
N ASP A 1066 66.67 49.91 10.16
CA ASP A 1066 65.92 49.35 11.27
C ASP A 1066 64.72 50.24 11.65
N ALA A 1067 64.94 51.56 11.78
CA ALA A 1067 63.86 52.51 12.03
C ALA A 1067 62.81 52.53 10.90
N GLN A 1068 63.23 52.37 9.63
CA GLN A 1068 62.33 52.24 8.49
C GLN A 1068 61.51 50.94 8.54
N ARG A 1069 62.12 49.81 8.92
CA ARG A 1069 61.42 48.52 9.08
C ARG A 1069 60.36 48.61 10.19
N THR A 1070 60.68 49.23 11.32
CA THR A 1070 59.72 49.44 12.42
C THR A 1070 58.56 50.36 12.01
N MET A 1071 58.86 51.45 11.31
CA MET A 1071 57.85 52.40 10.81
C MET A 1071 56.92 51.74 9.78
N LEU A 1072 57.47 51.03 8.79
CA LEU A 1072 56.70 50.29 7.80
C LEU A 1072 55.78 49.25 8.44
N ARG A 1073 56.31 48.41 9.35
CA ARG A 1073 55.52 47.40 10.07
C ARG A 1073 54.38 48.04 10.87
N SER A 1074 54.63 49.20 11.48
CA SER A 1074 53.61 49.93 12.24
C SER A 1074 52.50 50.49 11.35
N GLU A 1075 52.84 51.01 10.18
CA GLU A 1075 51.86 51.54 9.20
C GLU A 1075 51.06 50.42 8.51
N GLN A 1076 51.70 49.30 8.19
CA GLN A 1076 51.02 48.11 7.69
C GLN A 1076 49.98 47.61 8.69
N GLU A 1077 50.35 47.51 9.98
CA GLU A 1077 49.45 47.07 11.03
C GLU A 1077 48.30 48.04 11.28
N ALA A 1078 48.55 49.36 11.23
CA ALA A 1078 47.50 50.37 11.32
C ALA A 1078 46.48 50.25 10.17
N THR A 1079 46.97 50.07 8.94
CA THR A 1079 46.14 49.86 7.74
C THR A 1079 45.31 48.57 7.85
N ARG A 1080 45.92 47.50 8.39
CA ARG A 1080 45.25 46.21 8.66
C ARG A 1080 44.11 46.37 9.68
N ILE A 1081 44.39 47.00 10.84
CA ILE A 1081 43.38 47.25 11.89
C ILE A 1081 42.26 48.14 11.38
N GLN A 1082 42.57 49.15 10.55
CA GLN A 1082 41.54 50.00 9.94
C GLN A 1082 40.59 49.17 9.06
N GLY A 1083 41.11 48.26 8.23
CA GLY A 1083 40.30 47.31 7.46
C GLY A 1083 39.43 46.43 8.36
N GLU A 1084 40.00 45.85 9.42
CA GLU A 1084 39.25 45.03 10.39
C GLU A 1084 38.12 45.78 11.08
N ARG A 1085 38.28 47.09 11.35
CA ARG A 1085 37.22 47.92 11.94
C ARG A 1085 36.02 48.08 11.00
N PHE A 1086 36.23 48.24 9.70
CA PHE A 1086 35.13 48.28 8.72
C PHE A 1086 34.43 46.93 8.60
N LEU A 1087 35.20 45.83 8.58
CA LEU A 1087 34.65 44.47 8.56
C LEU A 1087 33.82 44.18 9.81
N ALA A 1088 34.31 44.54 11.00
CA ALA A 1088 33.59 44.38 12.26
C ALA A 1088 32.29 45.20 12.30
N ALA A 1089 32.27 46.41 11.71
CA ALA A 1089 31.06 47.23 11.60
C ALA A 1089 30.00 46.57 10.70
N VAL A 1090 30.41 45.97 9.57
CA VAL A 1090 29.50 45.20 8.70
C VAL A 1090 28.99 43.94 9.41
N LEU A 1091 29.85 43.23 10.13
CA LEU A 1091 29.45 42.06 10.93
C LEU A 1091 28.42 42.42 12.00
N LEU A 1092 28.56 43.57 12.65
CA LEU A 1092 27.56 44.07 13.60
C LEU A 1092 26.20 44.30 12.92
N ILE A 1093 26.18 44.95 11.76
CA ILE A 1093 24.93 45.20 11.00
C ILE A 1093 24.27 43.87 10.59
N LYS A 1094 25.06 42.89 10.16
CA LYS A 1094 24.58 41.53 9.86
C LYS A 1094 24.00 40.86 11.11
N ALA A 1095 24.70 40.93 12.24
CA ALA A 1095 24.29 40.31 13.50
C ALA A 1095 22.99 40.90 14.06
N LEU A 1096 22.74 42.20 13.82
CA LEU A 1096 21.52 42.92 14.22
C LEU A 1096 20.37 42.78 13.21
N GLY A 1097 20.55 42.06 12.11
CA GLY A 1097 19.48 41.85 11.13
C GLY A 1097 19.17 43.06 10.23
N GLY A 1098 20.10 44.03 10.10
CA GLY A 1098 19.95 45.24 9.30
C GLY A 1098 20.48 46.50 9.98
N GLY A 1099 20.16 47.66 9.39
CA GLY A 1099 20.50 48.96 9.98
C GLY A 1099 19.77 49.23 11.30
N TRP A 1100 20.34 50.08 12.15
CA TRP A 1100 19.75 50.53 13.42
C TRP A 1100 19.13 51.93 13.31
#